data_AF-A0A1N7MTA5-F1
#
_entry.id   AF-A0A1N7MTA5-F1
#
_cell.length_a   1.000
_cell.length_b   1.000
_cell.length_c   1.000
_cell.angle_alpha   90.00
_cell.angle_beta   90.00
_cell.angle_gamma   90.00
#
_symmetry.space_group_name_H-M   'P 1'
#
loop_
_entity.id
_entity.type
_entity.pdbx_description
1 polymer ?
#
loop_
_entity_poly.entity_id
_entity_poly.type
_entity_poly.pdbx_seq_one_letter_code
_entity_poly.pdbx_strand_id
1 'polypeptide(L)'
;MQKVYLILFALVSAASFSQSKIIVKNAENQNPISGASVKCDNKILGKTNILGVLEFKSKCKKVDISAPGFYNDDAVVDKMMEVILSKEDPKTKNIQTVLLSDKSDPRALEILRKVNDNYDQNSPKSLQSYSFKSYEKISLDLDEDSIKAYNSFVENRIDSIKNLPQREMKAEEKKDSLESVNIMKLMGTSKMFLWERASEFIYSDQSGEKINILDNKISGMKEPIYELIAFRSNRSDVPKEIKEENRNLYRFFLTDSIEIDGRQNYVIRFREVGYKKIQNNRKFNGYLYVDKESYALKKIESNSKVKTDGSITSIWKPIDGKWFLVKENYKLKMGSAAFNLDGSKDEKEREENKKLKKKFGTYAFATADYFDFKSNPETDPKNFKGYSINIKNTDGSTINQYRTEELSERDATTYTKIDSLSNKYKLNQKAKALAGLIRGKLRLGMVDFDLSKIIGYNKYEHFRLGAGAKLNERFNKYISPDAYFAYGIYDKDFKFGAGVDIRTTLEKNSYFRVEYFDDVMAAGRFSENLWNFRMKLMNSGVAINNNIFNGYRGFKVSYENDLTNGLTLSISAKKTTEEALFDYNFKNLGKEFDISSTTITLKYSPNSKNIMTSQGKYTYDQQFPEFYFNYEQGYKTLGGDLNFSRIDALISHNFKTKIGVTGVRLYGGLITGEAPIWKNFSMNGLGNSKAGFNFNLTSYLGFATMQGGQYYSDKFVGTYITHRIPWYFKSIGKNVSSFDLIYRGIIGDMKNPEFHQFEFQNLNHLYNEVGLEWNNFLSSQFNLGFFYRVGHYNTPGFKDNFAVQFKFKILGF
;
A
#
# COMPACT_ATOMS: atom_id res chain seq x y z
N MET A 1 19.85 -40.42 -65.27
CA MET A 1 19.32 -40.25 -63.90
C MET A 1 20.34 -40.75 -62.89
N GLN A 2 21.39 -39.96 -62.62
CA GLN A 2 22.64 -40.45 -62.01
C GLN A 2 23.15 -39.54 -60.87
N LYS A 3 22.25 -38.81 -60.21
CA LYS A 3 22.59 -37.83 -59.16
C LYS A 3 21.80 -37.94 -57.84
N VAL A 4 21.10 -39.05 -57.57
CA VAL A 4 20.27 -39.15 -56.34
C VAL A 4 20.64 -40.33 -55.41
N TYR A 5 21.41 -41.32 -55.86
CA TYR A 5 21.73 -42.48 -55.01
C TYR A 5 23.08 -42.42 -54.29
N LEU A 6 23.96 -41.44 -54.59
CA LEU A 6 25.24 -41.31 -53.88
C LEU A 6 25.17 -40.51 -52.56
N ILE A 7 24.03 -39.86 -52.28
CA ILE A 7 23.83 -39.05 -51.06
C ILE A 7 23.17 -39.86 -49.93
N LEU A 8 22.59 -41.03 -50.23
CA LEU A 8 21.98 -41.87 -49.20
C LEU A 8 22.97 -42.83 -48.49
N PHE A 9 24.22 -42.93 -48.95
CA PHE A 9 25.23 -43.81 -48.34
C PHE A 9 26.29 -43.07 -47.48
N ALA A 10 26.19 -41.74 -47.37
CA ALA A 10 27.12 -40.91 -46.57
C ALA A 10 26.55 -40.51 -45.19
N LEU A 11 25.47 -41.13 -44.74
CA LEU A 11 24.79 -40.80 -43.47
C LEU A 11 24.73 -41.95 -42.46
N VAL A 12 25.54 -43.00 -42.65
CA VAL A 12 25.66 -44.10 -41.66
C VAL A 12 27.13 -44.46 -41.48
N SER A 13 27.83 -43.72 -40.60
CA SER A 13 28.91 -44.23 -39.71
C SER A 13 29.74 -43.08 -39.11
N ALA A 14 29.15 -42.39 -38.11
CA ALA A 14 29.93 -41.62 -37.14
C ALA A 14 29.22 -41.63 -35.77
N ALA A 15 29.00 -42.83 -35.22
CA ALA A 15 28.65 -42.98 -33.81
C ALA A 15 29.95 -42.96 -32.98
N SER A 16 30.51 -41.77 -32.77
CA SER A 16 31.56 -41.56 -31.77
C SER A 16 30.93 -41.65 -30.38
N PHE A 17 31.05 -42.82 -29.74
CA PHE A 17 30.58 -43.03 -28.38
C PHE A 17 31.42 -42.24 -27.38
N SER A 18 30.87 -41.17 -26.79
CA SER A 18 31.52 -40.42 -25.71
C SER A 18 31.58 -41.27 -24.43
N GLN A 19 32.77 -41.49 -23.91
CA GLN A 19 33.01 -42.12 -22.60
C GLN A 19 33.00 -41.02 -21.53
N SER A 20 32.28 -41.24 -20.44
CA SER A 20 32.16 -40.30 -19.31
C SER A 20 33.05 -40.75 -18.16
N LYS A 21 33.73 -39.81 -17.51
CA LYS A 21 34.62 -40.05 -16.37
C LYS A 21 34.09 -39.38 -15.11
N ILE A 22 34.03 -40.11 -14.00
CA ILE A 22 33.66 -39.58 -12.68
C ILE A 22 34.76 -39.81 -11.67
N ILE A 23 35.01 -38.82 -10.83
CA ILE A 23 35.96 -38.85 -9.71
C ILE A 23 35.17 -38.65 -8.42
N VAL A 24 35.31 -39.57 -7.46
CA VAL A 24 34.58 -39.54 -6.19
C VAL A 24 35.58 -39.32 -5.05
N LYS A 25 35.38 -38.26 -4.26
CA LYS A 25 36.26 -37.85 -3.15
C LYS A 25 35.49 -37.70 -1.85
N ASN A 26 36.20 -37.77 -0.73
CA ASN A 26 35.67 -37.52 0.60
C ASN A 26 35.64 -36.01 0.91
N ALA A 27 34.51 -35.51 1.42
CA ALA A 27 34.32 -34.11 1.80
C ALA A 27 35.30 -33.58 2.86
N GLU A 28 35.71 -34.43 3.80
CA GLU A 28 36.51 -34.01 4.96
C GLU A 28 38.00 -33.84 4.62
N ASN A 29 38.55 -34.76 3.82
CA ASN A 29 40.00 -34.84 3.58
C ASN A 29 40.38 -34.86 2.10
N GLN A 30 39.42 -34.73 1.18
CA GLN A 30 39.63 -34.76 -0.28
C GLN A 30 40.25 -36.07 -0.81
N ASN A 31 40.35 -37.12 0.00
CA ASN A 31 40.92 -38.40 -0.42
C ASN A 31 39.96 -39.12 -1.38
N PRO A 32 40.48 -39.84 -2.38
CA PRO A 32 39.66 -40.61 -3.31
C PRO A 32 38.90 -41.73 -2.60
N ILE A 33 37.64 -41.93 -2.97
CA ILE A 33 36.80 -43.00 -2.43
C ILE A 33 36.81 -44.17 -3.41
N SER A 34 37.52 -45.24 -3.02
CA SER A 34 37.56 -46.51 -3.77
C SER A 34 36.27 -47.33 -3.56
N GLY A 35 35.81 -48.00 -4.61
CA GLY A 35 34.65 -48.91 -4.55
C GLY A 35 33.28 -48.23 -4.51
N ALA A 36 33.18 -46.92 -4.71
CA ALA A 36 31.91 -46.20 -4.83
C ALA A 36 31.14 -46.71 -6.07
N SER A 37 29.90 -47.15 -5.88
CA SER A 37 29.06 -47.68 -6.95
C SER A 37 28.31 -46.56 -7.65
N VAL A 38 28.44 -46.51 -8.98
CA VAL A 38 27.72 -45.56 -9.83
C VAL A 38 26.60 -46.31 -10.53
N LYS A 39 25.36 -45.83 -10.39
CA LYS A 39 24.14 -46.47 -10.88
C LYS A 39 23.37 -45.55 -11.81
N CYS A 40 22.65 -46.12 -12.74
CA CYS A 40 21.55 -45.44 -13.40
C CYS A 40 20.30 -46.32 -13.33
N ASP A 41 19.16 -45.75 -12.94
CA ASP A 41 17.85 -46.44 -12.88
C ASP A 41 17.98 -47.80 -12.17
N ASN A 42 18.66 -47.81 -11.01
CA ASN A 42 19.00 -48.99 -10.20
C ASN A 42 19.96 -50.03 -10.83
N LYS A 43 20.46 -49.83 -12.04
CA LYS A 43 21.50 -50.68 -12.67
C LYS A 43 22.90 -50.14 -12.40
N ILE A 44 23.78 -50.98 -11.87
CA ILE A 44 25.19 -50.61 -11.60
C ILE A 44 25.94 -50.47 -12.92
N LEU A 45 26.50 -49.28 -13.16
CA LEU A 45 27.33 -48.96 -14.32
C LEU A 45 28.81 -49.31 -14.07
N GLY A 46 29.25 -49.25 -12.81
CA GLY A 46 30.59 -49.64 -12.39
C GLY A 46 30.90 -49.20 -10.96
N LYS A 47 32.13 -49.49 -10.50
CA LYS A 47 32.65 -49.03 -9.21
C LYS A 47 33.96 -48.27 -9.40
N THR A 48 34.21 -47.25 -8.60
CA THR A 48 35.45 -46.47 -8.64
C THR A 48 36.67 -47.33 -8.29
N ASN A 49 37.79 -47.06 -8.96
CA ASN A 49 39.09 -47.67 -8.67
C ASN A 49 39.75 -47.07 -7.42
N ILE A 50 40.98 -47.50 -7.11
CA ILE A 50 41.77 -47.01 -5.96
C ILE A 50 42.03 -45.49 -5.97
N LEU A 51 41.94 -44.84 -7.13
CA LEU A 51 42.08 -43.39 -7.30
C LEU A 51 40.71 -42.67 -7.26
N GLY A 52 39.64 -43.37 -6.89
CA GLY A 52 38.29 -42.80 -6.83
C GLY A 52 37.68 -42.55 -8.20
N VAL A 53 38.26 -43.11 -9.27
CA VAL A 53 37.86 -42.83 -10.65
C VAL A 53 37.07 -44.00 -11.24
N LEU A 54 35.98 -43.68 -11.95
CA LEU A 54 35.28 -44.63 -12.82
C LEU A 54 35.07 -44.00 -14.20
N GLU A 55 35.35 -44.77 -15.25
CA GLU A 55 34.94 -44.43 -16.60
C GLU A 55 33.78 -45.34 -17.01
N PHE A 56 32.69 -44.75 -17.50
CA PHE A 56 31.48 -45.48 -17.83
C PHE A 56 30.75 -44.88 -19.03
N LYS A 57 29.84 -45.67 -19.61
CA LYS A 57 28.94 -45.25 -20.69
C LYS A 57 27.51 -45.37 -20.19
N SER A 58 26.72 -44.31 -20.34
CA SER A 58 25.33 -44.28 -19.92
C SER A 58 24.49 -43.43 -20.88
N LYS A 59 23.24 -43.85 -21.11
CA LYS A 59 22.22 -43.03 -21.82
C LYS A 59 21.46 -42.12 -20.84
N CYS A 60 21.76 -42.21 -19.55
CA CYS A 60 21.02 -41.54 -18.51
C CYS A 60 21.50 -40.10 -18.37
N LYS A 61 20.55 -39.18 -18.12
CA LYS A 61 20.88 -37.77 -17.87
C LYS A 61 21.56 -37.57 -16.50
N LYS A 62 21.41 -38.54 -15.59
CA LYS A 62 21.95 -38.54 -14.24
C LYS A 62 22.40 -39.94 -13.82
N VAL A 63 23.33 -39.99 -12.87
CA VAL A 63 23.78 -41.21 -12.21
C VAL A 63 23.79 -41.02 -10.69
N ASP A 64 23.44 -42.07 -9.97
CA ASP A 64 23.47 -42.12 -8.51
C ASP A 64 24.79 -42.73 -8.03
N ILE A 65 25.43 -42.13 -7.03
CA ILE A 65 26.71 -42.55 -6.47
C ILE A 65 26.47 -42.95 -5.01
N SER A 66 26.88 -44.17 -4.67
CA SER A 66 26.76 -44.72 -3.31
C SER A 66 28.06 -45.37 -2.87
N ALA A 67 28.56 -45.07 -1.68
CA ALA A 67 29.73 -45.70 -1.09
C ALA A 67 29.44 -46.12 0.38
N PRO A 68 29.92 -47.29 0.84
CA PRO A 68 29.69 -47.73 2.22
C PRO A 68 30.22 -46.71 3.25
N GLY A 69 29.36 -46.30 4.20
CA GLY A 69 29.72 -45.31 5.22
C GLY A 69 29.68 -43.85 4.77
N PHE A 70 29.06 -43.57 3.61
CA PHE A 70 28.86 -42.22 3.07
C PHE A 70 27.42 -42.02 2.60
N TYR A 71 26.92 -40.79 2.71
CA TYR A 71 25.60 -40.43 2.18
C TYR A 71 25.62 -40.54 0.64
N ASN A 72 24.56 -41.09 0.05
CA ASN A 72 24.41 -41.16 -1.40
C ASN A 72 24.27 -39.76 -2.02
N ASP A 73 24.80 -39.59 -3.23
CA ASP A 73 24.72 -38.34 -4.00
C ASP A 73 24.38 -38.63 -5.48
N ASP A 74 23.98 -37.61 -6.26
CA ASP A 74 23.67 -37.74 -7.69
C ASP A 74 24.44 -36.73 -8.55
N ALA A 75 24.89 -37.17 -9.73
CA ALA A 75 25.58 -36.31 -10.69
C ALA A 75 24.86 -36.29 -12.04
N VAL A 76 24.82 -35.11 -12.68
CA VAL A 76 24.41 -34.98 -14.08
C VAL A 76 25.54 -35.52 -14.95
N VAL A 77 25.21 -36.40 -15.91
CA VAL A 77 26.22 -37.06 -16.74
C VAL A 77 26.85 -36.05 -17.70
N ASP A 78 28.15 -35.84 -17.54
CA ASP A 78 29.01 -35.02 -18.42
C ASP A 78 30.29 -35.83 -18.78
N LYS A 79 31.17 -35.29 -19.63
CA LYS A 79 32.45 -35.93 -20.01
C LYS A 79 33.38 -36.10 -18.81
N MET A 80 33.41 -35.13 -17.90
CA MET A 80 34.10 -35.21 -16.61
C MET A 80 33.20 -34.74 -15.48
N MET A 81 33.11 -35.55 -14.43
CA MET A 81 32.32 -35.30 -13.22
C MET A 81 33.21 -35.45 -11.99
N GLU A 82 33.01 -34.59 -11.00
CA GLU A 82 33.62 -34.72 -9.68
C GLU A 82 32.52 -34.66 -8.62
N VAL A 83 32.50 -35.66 -7.74
CA VAL A 83 31.47 -35.84 -6.70
C VAL A 83 32.15 -35.98 -5.36
N ILE A 84 31.65 -35.25 -4.36
CA ILE A 84 32.22 -35.19 -3.03
C ILE A 84 31.21 -35.79 -2.05
N LEU A 85 31.52 -36.98 -1.50
CA LEU A 85 30.64 -37.67 -0.54
C LEU A 85 31.01 -37.31 0.90
N SER A 86 29.99 -37.13 1.74
CA SER A 86 30.13 -36.88 3.18
C SER A 86 29.96 -38.17 3.98
N LYS A 87 30.78 -38.39 5.00
CA LYS A 87 30.74 -39.59 5.85
C LYS A 87 29.43 -39.66 6.65
N GLU A 88 28.85 -40.85 6.74
CA GLU A 88 27.66 -41.09 7.58
C GLU A 88 28.04 -41.14 9.07
N ASP A 89 27.30 -40.43 9.92
CA ASP A 89 27.45 -40.50 11.37
C ASP A 89 26.69 -41.73 11.90
N PRO A 90 27.32 -42.66 12.64
CA PRO A 90 26.64 -43.81 13.21
C PRO A 90 25.50 -43.46 14.19
N LYS A 91 25.43 -42.23 14.72
CA LYS A 91 24.36 -41.77 15.64
C LYS A 91 23.02 -41.44 14.97
N THR A 92 22.92 -41.38 13.63
CA THR A 92 21.66 -41.06 12.91
C THR A 92 20.84 -42.27 12.49
N LYS A 93 21.22 -43.52 12.86
CA LYS A 93 20.49 -44.75 12.48
C LYS A 93 19.11 -44.97 13.11
N ASN A 94 18.68 -44.14 14.07
CA ASN A 94 17.41 -44.32 14.80
C ASN A 94 16.37 -43.20 14.56
N ILE A 95 16.29 -42.66 13.35
CA ILE A 95 15.14 -41.84 12.96
C ILE A 95 14.35 -42.64 11.93
N GLN A 96 13.19 -43.16 12.36
CA GLN A 96 12.19 -43.72 11.44
C GLN A 96 12.03 -42.76 10.26
N THR A 97 12.29 -43.27 9.06
CA THR A 97 12.07 -42.54 7.83
C THR A 97 10.56 -42.31 7.70
N VAL A 98 10.07 -41.21 8.27
CA VAL A 98 8.70 -40.76 8.06
C VAL A 98 8.58 -40.54 6.56
N LEU A 99 7.80 -41.38 5.90
CA LEU A 99 7.44 -41.26 4.51
C LEU A 99 6.72 -39.91 4.37
N LEU A 100 7.46 -38.86 4.00
CA LEU A 100 6.95 -37.50 3.91
C LEU A 100 6.00 -37.43 2.71
N SER A 101 4.74 -37.81 2.93
CA SER A 101 3.68 -37.59 1.96
C SER A 101 3.58 -36.10 1.62
N ASP A 102 3.10 -35.75 0.41
CA ASP A 102 2.83 -34.36 0.06
C ASP A 102 1.56 -33.79 0.74
N LYS A 103 1.13 -34.42 1.84
CA LYS A 103 0.01 -34.02 2.68
C LYS A 103 0.54 -33.62 4.07
N SER A 104 -0.15 -32.68 4.70
CA SER A 104 0.14 -32.31 6.09
C SER A 104 -0.16 -33.47 7.04
N ASP A 105 0.60 -33.57 8.13
CA ASP A 105 0.32 -34.49 9.24
C ASP A 105 -1.04 -34.14 9.86
N PRO A 106 -2.02 -35.07 9.90
CA PRO A 106 -3.32 -34.83 10.50
C PRO A 106 -3.25 -34.37 11.97
N ARG A 107 -2.26 -34.86 12.73
CA ARG A 107 -2.07 -34.47 14.14
C ARG A 107 -1.63 -33.01 14.26
N ALA A 108 -0.75 -32.56 13.36
CA ALA A 108 -0.34 -31.17 13.31
C ALA A 108 -1.52 -30.26 12.94
N LEU A 109 -2.37 -30.69 11.99
CA LEU A 109 -3.57 -29.96 11.62
C LEU A 109 -4.56 -29.86 12.77
N GLU A 110 -4.75 -30.93 13.54
CA GLU A 110 -5.63 -30.93 14.71
C GLU A 110 -5.12 -30.01 15.82
N ILE A 111 -3.81 -30.01 16.10
CA ILE A 111 -3.21 -29.05 17.04
C ILE A 111 -3.45 -27.61 16.56
N LEU A 112 -3.20 -27.34 15.27
CA LEU A 112 -3.39 -25.98 14.75
C LEU A 112 -4.86 -25.58 14.71
N ARG A 113 -5.80 -26.52 14.50
CA ARG A 113 -7.24 -26.28 14.67
C ARG A 113 -7.54 -25.81 16.09
N LYS A 114 -7.03 -26.52 17.10
CA LYS A 114 -7.16 -26.09 18.51
C LYS A 114 -6.51 -24.74 18.78
N VAL A 115 -5.37 -24.43 18.13
CA VAL A 115 -4.76 -23.09 18.22
C VAL A 115 -5.73 -22.03 17.70
N ASN A 116 -6.37 -22.26 16.55
CA ASN A 116 -7.35 -21.34 16.00
C ASN A 116 -8.61 -21.23 16.88
N ASP A 117 -9.16 -22.35 17.36
CA ASP A 117 -10.35 -22.40 18.22
C ASP A 117 -10.13 -21.65 19.55
N ASN A 118 -8.92 -21.71 20.11
CA ASN A 118 -8.57 -21.06 21.38
C ASN A 118 -7.90 -19.69 21.19
N TYR A 119 -7.69 -19.20 19.97
CA TYR A 119 -6.92 -17.99 19.73
C TYR A 119 -7.52 -16.77 20.42
N ASP A 120 -8.85 -16.58 20.29
CA ASP A 120 -9.54 -15.42 20.86
C ASP A 120 -9.50 -15.44 22.40
N GLN A 121 -9.61 -16.63 23.00
CA GLN A 121 -9.52 -16.80 24.45
C GLN A 121 -8.10 -16.60 24.98
N ASN A 122 -7.09 -17.04 24.23
CA ASN A 122 -5.68 -16.86 24.57
C ASN A 122 -5.18 -15.44 24.29
N SER A 123 -5.87 -14.68 23.44
CA SER A 123 -5.51 -13.33 23.05
C SER A 123 -5.66 -12.33 24.21
N PRO A 124 -4.76 -11.34 24.34
CA PRO A 124 -4.94 -10.22 25.25
C PRO A 124 -6.27 -9.48 25.10
N LYS A 125 -6.87 -9.50 23.91
CA LYS A 125 -8.17 -8.87 23.62
C LYS A 125 -9.35 -9.49 24.40
N SER A 126 -9.16 -10.66 25.01
CA SER A 126 -10.17 -11.24 25.91
C SER A 126 -10.17 -10.64 27.32
N LEU A 127 -9.19 -9.77 27.65
CA LEU A 127 -9.20 -8.98 28.88
C LEU A 127 -10.13 -7.77 28.74
N GLN A 128 -10.68 -7.29 29.86
CA GLN A 128 -11.50 -6.07 29.88
C GLN A 128 -10.67 -4.85 29.46
N SER A 129 -9.43 -4.77 29.94
CA SER A 129 -8.46 -3.78 29.50
C SER A 129 -7.04 -4.33 29.59
N TYR A 130 -6.12 -3.76 28.82
CA TYR A 130 -4.69 -4.01 28.98
C TYR A 130 -3.88 -2.80 28.50
N SER A 131 -2.64 -2.70 28.99
CA SER A 131 -1.69 -1.74 28.46
C SER A 131 -0.28 -2.30 28.42
N PHE A 132 0.53 -1.85 27.49
CA PHE A 132 1.97 -2.14 27.43
C PHE A 132 2.70 -1.15 26.54
N LYS A 133 4.02 -1.18 26.58
CA LYS A 133 4.88 -0.35 25.74
C LYS A 133 5.61 -1.20 24.70
N SER A 134 6.04 -0.55 23.63
CA SER A 134 6.92 -1.11 22.64
C SER A 134 8.09 -0.18 22.36
N TYR A 135 9.21 -0.80 22.02
CA TYR A 135 10.33 -0.15 21.36
C TYR A 135 10.63 -0.88 20.06
N GLU A 136 10.60 -0.15 18.96
CA GLU A 136 10.79 -0.68 17.62
C GLU A 136 11.98 0.00 16.94
N LYS A 137 12.86 -0.78 16.33
CA LYS A 137 14.01 -0.32 15.55
C LYS A 137 13.94 -0.91 14.14
N ILE A 138 13.77 -0.04 13.15
CA ILE A 138 13.70 -0.39 11.73
C ILE A 138 14.91 0.20 11.03
N SER A 139 15.62 -0.59 10.22
CA SER A 139 16.78 -0.12 9.47
C SER A 139 16.91 -0.75 8.09
N LEU A 140 17.53 -0.01 7.17
CA LEU A 140 17.95 -0.52 5.86
C LEU A 140 19.47 -0.58 5.85
N ASP A 141 20.03 -1.76 5.63
CA ASP A 141 21.47 -1.97 5.75
C ASP A 141 21.97 -3.16 4.91
N LEU A 142 23.28 -3.31 4.83
CA LEU A 142 23.94 -4.55 4.39
C LEU A 142 23.82 -5.62 5.48
N ASP A 143 23.96 -6.89 5.10
CA ASP A 143 24.04 -7.97 6.09
C ASP A 143 25.28 -7.82 6.97
N GLU A 144 25.20 -8.15 8.26
CA GLU A 144 26.32 -7.98 9.20
C GLU A 144 27.57 -8.73 8.73
N ASP A 145 27.38 -9.98 8.28
CA ASP A 145 28.43 -10.84 7.73
C ASP A 145 29.04 -10.30 6.43
N SER A 146 28.33 -9.40 5.72
CA SER A 146 28.76 -8.81 4.46
C SER A 146 29.49 -7.47 4.63
N ILE A 147 29.39 -6.80 5.78
CA ILE A 147 29.98 -5.46 5.99
C ILE A 147 31.50 -5.50 5.85
N LYS A 148 32.17 -6.48 6.47
CA LYS A 148 33.64 -6.61 6.39
C LYS A 148 34.10 -6.76 4.94
N ALA A 149 33.46 -7.68 4.20
CA ALA A 149 33.74 -7.91 2.79
C ALA A 149 33.42 -6.67 1.92
N TYR A 150 32.40 -5.90 2.27
CA TYR A 150 32.07 -4.64 1.61
C TYR A 150 33.16 -3.59 1.84
N ASN A 151 33.61 -3.40 3.08
CA ASN A 151 34.65 -2.43 3.43
C ASN A 151 35.96 -2.76 2.71
N SER A 152 36.42 -4.01 2.76
CA SER A 152 37.64 -4.43 2.04
C SER A 152 37.49 -4.24 0.53
N PHE A 153 36.31 -4.49 -0.04
CA PHE A 153 36.05 -4.22 -1.46
C PHE A 153 36.13 -2.73 -1.79
N VAL A 154 35.52 -1.88 -0.98
CA VAL A 154 35.53 -0.42 -1.18
C VAL A 154 36.95 0.14 -1.04
N GLU A 155 37.71 -0.31 -0.04
CA GLU A 155 39.11 0.08 0.16
C GLU A 155 39.97 -0.29 -1.05
N ASN A 156 39.93 -1.55 -1.49
CA ASN A 156 40.68 -2.02 -2.67
C ASN A 156 40.28 -1.27 -3.93
N ARG A 157 38.99 -0.96 -4.10
CA ARG A 157 38.49 -0.18 -5.25
C ARG A 157 39.03 1.24 -5.22
N ILE A 158 39.02 1.90 -4.06
CA ILE A 158 39.54 3.27 -3.92
C ILE A 158 41.05 3.29 -4.19
N ASP A 159 41.78 2.30 -3.69
CA ASP A 159 43.22 2.17 -3.94
C ASP A 159 43.52 1.95 -5.43
N SER A 160 42.78 1.05 -6.07
CA SER A 160 42.87 0.81 -7.52
C SER A 160 42.59 2.08 -8.33
N ILE A 161 41.61 2.90 -7.91
CA ILE A 161 41.29 4.18 -8.58
C ILE A 161 42.42 5.21 -8.40
N LYS A 162 43.10 5.24 -7.24
CA LYS A 162 44.24 6.13 -7.02
C LYS A 162 45.44 5.81 -7.93
N ASN A 163 45.59 4.54 -8.30
CA ASN A 163 46.70 4.05 -9.11
C ASN A 163 46.47 4.20 -10.63
N LEU A 164 45.31 4.71 -11.08
CA LEU A 164 45.04 5.00 -12.49
C LEU A 164 45.62 6.36 -12.91
N PRO A 165 46.07 6.52 -14.17
CA PRO A 165 46.58 7.81 -14.66
C PRO A 165 45.51 8.91 -14.53
N GLN A 166 45.90 10.04 -13.94
CA GLN A 166 45.01 11.18 -13.72
C GLN A 166 44.55 11.74 -15.07
N ARG A 167 43.29 11.49 -15.42
CA ARG A 167 42.62 12.16 -16.53
C ARG A 167 42.17 13.55 -16.10
N GLU A 168 42.35 14.54 -16.96
CA GLU A 168 41.70 15.85 -16.78
C GLU A 168 40.18 15.65 -16.81
N MET A 169 39.58 15.71 -15.62
CA MET A 169 38.13 15.71 -15.43
C MET A 169 37.64 17.15 -15.31
N LYS A 170 36.44 17.42 -15.83
CA LYS A 170 35.76 18.69 -15.57
C LYS A 170 35.48 18.85 -14.08
N ALA A 171 35.33 20.08 -13.60
CA ALA A 171 35.12 20.36 -12.18
C ALA A 171 33.87 19.63 -11.62
N GLU A 172 32.79 19.53 -12.40
CA GLU A 172 31.58 18.80 -12.01
C GLU A 172 31.84 17.30 -11.89
N GLU A 173 32.58 16.70 -12.83
CA GLU A 173 32.90 15.26 -12.82
C GLU A 173 33.80 14.87 -11.64
N LYS A 174 34.76 15.73 -11.27
CA LYS A 174 35.58 15.55 -10.06
C LYS A 174 34.72 15.55 -8.80
N LYS A 175 33.78 16.49 -8.71
CA LYS A 175 32.86 16.61 -7.58
C LYS A 175 31.97 15.38 -7.45
N ASP A 176 31.34 14.94 -8.54
CA ASP A 176 30.47 13.76 -8.55
C ASP A 176 31.24 12.48 -8.19
N SER A 177 32.48 12.34 -8.68
CA SER A 177 33.35 11.22 -8.33
C SER A 177 33.66 11.17 -6.83
N LEU A 178 34.08 12.30 -6.24
CA LEU A 178 34.34 12.39 -4.79
C LEU A 178 33.09 12.12 -3.95
N GLU A 179 31.93 12.59 -4.40
CA GLU A 179 30.65 12.32 -3.74
C GLU A 179 30.29 10.84 -3.79
N SER A 180 30.50 10.17 -4.92
CA SER A 180 30.25 8.73 -5.05
C SER A 180 31.14 7.91 -4.12
N VAL A 181 32.42 8.27 -3.97
CA VAL A 181 33.37 7.62 -3.06
C VAL A 181 32.96 7.80 -1.61
N ASN A 182 32.54 9.02 -1.24
CA ASN A 182 32.06 9.30 0.11
C ASN A 182 30.79 8.49 0.45
N ILE A 183 29.85 8.36 -0.49
CA ILE A 183 28.65 7.54 -0.30
C ILE A 183 29.01 6.05 -0.13
N MET A 184 29.98 5.53 -0.90
CA MET A 184 30.45 4.14 -0.75
C MET A 184 31.05 3.89 0.63
N LYS A 185 31.95 4.77 1.11
CA LYS A 185 32.52 4.65 2.48
C LYS A 185 31.44 4.74 3.56
N LEU A 186 30.45 5.60 3.34
CA LEU A 186 29.35 5.82 4.27
C LEU A 186 28.47 4.58 4.43
N MET A 187 28.18 3.84 3.36
CA MET A 187 27.43 2.57 3.43
C MET A 187 28.14 1.49 4.26
N GLY A 188 29.47 1.53 4.35
CA GLY A 188 30.27 0.61 5.14
C GLY A 188 30.28 0.92 6.64
N THR A 189 30.28 2.21 6.97
CA THR A 189 30.44 2.74 8.35
C THR A 189 29.11 3.14 9.01
N SER A 190 28.04 3.24 8.24
CA SER A 190 26.69 3.59 8.72
C SER A 190 25.63 2.77 7.99
N LYS A 191 24.43 2.74 8.56
CA LYS A 191 23.24 2.19 7.92
C LYS A 191 22.70 3.17 6.90
N MET A 192 21.96 2.68 5.90
CA MET A 192 21.36 3.54 4.88
C MET A 192 20.14 4.30 5.42
N PHE A 193 19.46 3.70 6.39
CA PHE A 193 18.30 4.26 7.07
C PHE A 193 18.18 3.64 8.46
N LEU A 194 17.81 4.43 9.46
CA LEU A 194 17.51 3.99 10.81
C LEU A 194 16.31 4.77 11.35
N TRP A 195 15.36 4.04 11.93
CA TRP A 195 14.15 4.58 12.52
C TRP A 195 13.88 3.87 13.83
N GLU A 196 13.74 4.64 14.90
CA GLU A 196 13.35 4.19 16.23
C GLU A 196 11.98 4.76 16.58
N ARG A 197 11.13 3.94 17.21
CA ARG A 197 9.81 4.35 17.67
C ARG A 197 9.49 3.72 19.03
N ALA A 198 9.08 4.55 19.98
CA ALA A 198 8.52 4.11 21.25
C ALA A 198 7.01 4.36 21.26
N SER A 199 6.23 3.38 21.67
CA SER A 199 4.76 3.48 21.69
C SER A 199 4.19 2.85 22.94
N GLU A 200 3.08 3.38 23.41
CA GLU A 200 2.25 2.80 24.45
C GLU A 200 0.92 2.40 23.82
N PHE A 201 0.50 1.17 24.07
CA PHE A 201 -0.76 0.61 23.62
C PHE A 201 -1.67 0.51 24.81
N ILE A 202 -2.86 1.07 24.69
CA ILE A 202 -3.93 0.95 25.68
C ILE A 202 -5.16 0.35 24.99
N TYR A 203 -5.81 -0.59 25.64
CA TYR A 203 -7.01 -1.24 25.15
C TYR A 203 -8.06 -1.30 26.24
N SER A 204 -9.32 -1.12 25.84
CA SER A 204 -10.51 -1.45 26.61
C SER A 204 -11.51 -2.11 25.68
N ASP A 205 -12.24 -3.10 26.19
CA ASP A 205 -13.39 -3.72 25.53
C ASP A 205 -14.44 -2.70 25.05
N GLN A 206 -14.70 -1.65 25.83
CA GLN A 206 -15.67 -0.59 25.53
C GLN A 206 -15.18 0.43 24.50
N SER A 207 -13.89 0.79 24.54
CA SER A 207 -13.33 1.91 23.75
C SER A 207 -12.41 1.48 22.60
N GLY A 208 -12.05 0.19 22.53
CA GLY A 208 -11.09 -0.34 21.57
C GLY A 208 -9.64 0.00 21.91
N GLU A 209 -8.76 -0.14 20.91
CA GLU A 209 -7.32 0.12 21.05
C GLU A 209 -7.00 1.58 20.70
N LYS A 210 -6.17 2.21 21.53
CA LYS A 210 -5.52 3.48 21.25
C LYS A 210 -4.00 3.37 21.44
N ILE A 211 -3.27 4.09 20.61
CA ILE A 211 -1.80 4.08 20.59
C ILE A 211 -1.30 5.48 20.91
N ASN A 212 -0.45 5.60 21.91
CA ASN A 212 0.29 6.82 22.21
C ASN A 212 1.72 6.65 21.70
N ILE A 213 2.10 7.39 20.66
CA ILE A 213 3.49 7.50 20.23
C ILE A 213 4.22 8.30 21.30
N LEU A 214 5.05 7.62 22.09
CA LEU A 214 5.79 8.23 23.19
C LEU A 214 6.93 9.06 22.64
N ASP A 215 7.67 8.52 21.67
CA ASP A 215 8.71 9.23 20.93
C ASP A 215 9.02 8.55 19.59
N ASN A 216 9.65 9.28 18.68
CA ASN A 216 10.01 8.81 17.35
C ASN A 216 11.28 9.49 16.85
N LYS A 217 12.23 8.72 16.31
CA LYS A 217 13.51 9.25 15.79
C LYS A 217 13.88 8.63 14.46
N ILE A 218 14.05 9.43 13.42
CA ILE A 218 14.38 8.97 12.05
C ILE A 218 15.69 9.61 11.60
N SER A 219 16.65 8.78 11.15
CA SER A 219 17.92 9.25 10.60
C SER A 219 17.70 10.11 9.35
N GLY A 220 18.35 11.27 9.28
CA GLY A 220 18.22 12.20 8.18
C GLY A 220 16.97 13.09 8.25
N MET A 221 16.12 12.95 9.28
CA MET A 221 14.83 13.64 9.32
C MET A 221 14.57 14.24 10.70
N LYS A 222 14.59 15.57 10.77
CA LYS A 222 14.26 16.33 11.99
C LYS A 222 12.76 16.41 12.28
N GLU A 223 11.92 16.14 11.28
CA GLU A 223 10.47 16.23 11.42
C GLU A 223 9.83 14.87 11.11
N PRO A 224 8.72 14.52 11.79
CA PRO A 224 8.05 13.26 11.61
C PRO A 224 7.42 13.14 10.21
N ILE A 225 7.54 11.95 9.62
CA ILE A 225 6.68 11.52 8.50
C ILE A 225 5.54 10.72 9.12
N TYR A 226 4.38 11.35 9.26
CA TYR A 226 3.22 10.75 9.93
C TYR A 226 2.71 9.49 9.23
N GLU A 227 2.89 9.37 7.91
CA GLU A 227 2.59 8.16 7.14
C GLU A 227 3.45 6.97 7.61
N LEU A 228 4.71 7.20 7.96
CA LEU A 228 5.58 6.17 8.54
C LEU A 228 5.16 5.89 9.99
N ILE A 229 4.89 6.93 10.79
CA ILE A 229 4.44 6.75 12.18
C ILE A 229 3.13 5.97 12.27
N ALA A 230 2.24 6.10 11.28
CA ALA A 230 1.00 5.35 11.21
C ALA A 230 1.18 3.89 10.77
N PHE A 231 2.35 3.52 10.25
CA PHE A 231 2.65 2.13 9.85
C PHE A 231 2.64 1.20 11.07
N ARG A 232 2.00 0.03 10.95
CA ARG A 232 1.87 -0.94 12.04
C ARG A 232 2.26 -2.35 11.61
N SER A 233 2.82 -3.10 12.56
CA SER A 233 2.91 -4.56 12.50
C SER A 233 1.54 -5.20 12.71
N ASN A 234 1.29 -6.37 12.13
CA ASN A 234 0.06 -7.15 12.33
C ASN A 234 0.07 -7.92 13.66
N ARG A 235 0.52 -7.25 14.75
CA ARG A 235 0.75 -7.84 16.07
C ARG A 235 -0.47 -8.56 16.65
N SER A 236 -1.65 -7.98 16.42
CA SER A 236 -2.92 -8.44 17.00
C SER A 236 -3.72 -9.34 16.06
N ASP A 237 -3.14 -9.70 14.91
CA ASP A 237 -3.74 -10.60 13.93
C ASP A 237 -3.14 -12.00 14.06
N VAL A 238 -3.97 -13.00 13.76
CA VAL A 238 -3.55 -14.40 13.62
C VAL A 238 -2.43 -14.48 12.56
N PRO A 239 -1.23 -14.99 12.89
CA PRO A 239 -0.15 -15.15 11.92
C PRO A 239 -0.57 -15.97 10.71
N LYS A 240 -0.08 -15.57 9.52
CA LYS A 240 -0.50 -16.16 8.23
C LYS A 240 -0.28 -17.68 8.16
N GLU A 241 0.73 -18.19 8.85
CA GLU A 241 1.11 -19.60 8.91
C GLU A 241 0.08 -20.45 9.64
N ILE A 242 -0.69 -19.86 10.56
CA ILE A 242 -1.70 -20.57 11.35
C ILE A 242 -3.13 -20.30 10.90
N LYS A 243 -3.37 -19.33 10.00
CA LYS A 243 -4.70 -19.06 9.46
C LYS A 243 -5.26 -20.27 8.73
N GLU A 244 -6.52 -20.59 8.99
CA GLU A 244 -7.19 -21.74 8.40
C GLU A 244 -7.30 -21.61 6.87
N GLU A 245 -7.61 -20.41 6.36
CA GLU A 245 -7.66 -20.14 4.92
C GLU A 245 -6.34 -20.39 4.17
N ASN A 246 -5.21 -20.38 4.88
CA ASN A 246 -3.88 -20.58 4.32
C ASN A 246 -3.39 -22.03 4.44
N ARG A 247 -4.21 -22.97 4.94
CA ARG A 247 -3.84 -24.39 5.10
C ARG A 247 -3.42 -25.05 3.79
N ASN A 248 -3.93 -24.59 2.66
CA ASN A 248 -3.54 -25.05 1.33
C ASN A 248 -2.19 -24.48 0.85
N LEU A 249 -1.72 -23.37 1.44
CA LEU A 249 -0.45 -22.72 1.12
C LEU A 249 0.73 -23.35 1.86
N TYR A 250 0.47 -24.17 2.88
CA TYR A 250 1.50 -24.77 3.71
C TYR A 250 1.32 -26.30 3.84
N ARG A 251 2.41 -26.99 4.18
CA ARG A 251 2.40 -28.38 4.65
C ARG A 251 3.00 -28.41 6.03
N PHE A 252 2.28 -29.00 6.98
CA PHE A 252 2.62 -29.04 8.40
C PHE A 252 3.01 -30.45 8.81
N PHE A 253 4.04 -30.57 9.63
CA PHE A 253 4.55 -31.85 10.11
C PHE A 253 4.84 -31.72 11.60
N LEU A 254 4.14 -32.52 12.41
CA LEU A 254 4.42 -32.61 13.84
C LEU A 254 5.74 -33.36 14.00
N THR A 255 6.67 -32.75 14.73
CA THR A 255 7.95 -33.40 15.04
C THR A 255 7.91 -33.97 16.44
N ASP A 256 8.46 -33.24 17.40
CA ASP A 256 8.49 -33.63 18.81
C ASP A 256 8.00 -32.46 19.67
N SER A 257 7.96 -32.67 20.98
CA SER A 257 7.76 -31.60 21.94
C SER A 257 9.06 -31.16 22.60
N ILE A 258 9.15 -29.88 22.91
CA ILE A 258 10.28 -29.31 23.65
C ILE A 258 9.78 -28.50 24.85
N GLU A 259 10.58 -28.43 25.89
CA GLU A 259 10.33 -27.53 27.01
C GLU A 259 10.90 -26.14 26.71
N ILE A 260 10.09 -25.09 26.90
CA ILE A 260 10.51 -23.70 26.79
C ILE A 260 9.93 -22.96 27.99
N ASP A 261 10.78 -22.30 28.77
CA ASP A 261 10.38 -21.52 29.97
C ASP A 261 9.51 -22.35 30.94
N GLY A 262 9.85 -23.62 31.19
CA GLY A 262 9.11 -24.50 32.10
C GLY A 262 7.79 -25.05 31.57
N ARG A 263 7.46 -24.81 30.29
CA ARG A 263 6.21 -25.27 29.65
C ARG A 263 6.50 -26.20 28.49
N GLN A 264 5.72 -27.26 28.36
CA GLN A 264 5.83 -28.21 27.26
C GLN A 264 5.17 -27.65 26.00
N ASN A 265 5.87 -27.69 24.87
CA ASN A 265 5.42 -27.14 23.59
C ASN A 265 5.49 -28.19 22.48
N TYR A 266 4.46 -28.30 21.64
CA TYR A 266 4.53 -29.01 20.36
C TYR A 266 5.37 -28.23 19.36
N VAL A 267 6.27 -28.92 18.64
CA VAL A 267 7.03 -28.34 17.52
C VAL A 267 6.46 -28.83 16.19
N ILE A 268 5.89 -27.89 15.44
CA ILE A 268 5.31 -28.14 14.12
C ILE A 268 6.19 -27.48 13.06
N ARG A 269 6.79 -28.28 12.19
CA ARG A 269 7.54 -27.79 11.03
C ARG A 269 6.57 -27.46 9.90
N PHE A 270 6.83 -26.38 9.16
CA PHE A 270 6.02 -26.04 7.99
C PHE A 270 6.86 -25.67 6.76
N ARG A 271 6.27 -25.86 5.58
CA ARG A 271 6.83 -25.46 4.27
C ARG A 271 5.72 -24.98 3.33
N GLU A 272 6.01 -24.06 2.42
CA GLU A 272 5.03 -23.52 1.47
C GLU A 272 4.70 -24.50 0.31
N VAL A 273 3.49 -24.48 -0.24
CA VAL A 273 3.04 -25.41 -1.28
C VAL A 273 3.42 -24.85 -2.65
N GLY A 274 4.66 -25.12 -3.07
CA GLY A 274 5.18 -24.78 -4.41
C GLY A 274 6.23 -25.77 -4.93
N TYR A 275 6.42 -26.90 -4.22
CA TYR A 275 7.54 -27.82 -4.45
C TYR A 275 7.15 -29.00 -5.36
N LYS A 276 7.28 -28.85 -6.68
CA LYS A 276 7.17 -29.99 -7.64
C LYS A 276 8.40 -30.93 -7.68
N LYS A 277 9.28 -30.94 -6.68
CA LYS A 277 10.49 -31.80 -6.68
C LYS A 277 10.68 -32.53 -5.35
N ILE A 278 11.10 -33.80 -5.45
CA ILE A 278 11.35 -34.77 -4.37
C ILE A 278 12.17 -34.15 -3.22
N GLN A 279 11.76 -34.50 -2.00
CA GLN A 279 12.05 -33.81 -0.76
C GLN A 279 13.47 -34.08 -0.23
N ASN A 280 14.03 -33.07 0.45
CA ASN A 280 15.21 -33.21 1.30
C ASN A 280 14.83 -32.53 2.64
N ASN A 281 15.23 -33.08 3.79
CA ASN A 281 14.79 -32.61 5.12
C ASN A 281 15.18 -31.15 5.44
N ARG A 282 16.05 -30.55 4.62
CA ARG A 282 16.50 -29.15 4.70
C ARG A 282 15.55 -28.13 4.04
N LYS A 283 14.34 -28.55 3.62
CA LYS A 283 13.40 -27.72 2.82
C LYS A 283 12.20 -27.16 3.62
N PHE A 284 12.23 -27.22 4.95
CA PHE A 284 11.22 -26.56 5.78
C PHE A 284 11.46 -25.05 5.79
N ASN A 285 10.37 -24.29 5.66
CA ASN A 285 10.42 -22.83 5.70
C ASN A 285 10.36 -22.32 7.14
N GLY A 286 10.01 -23.14 8.13
CA GLY A 286 9.97 -22.68 9.51
C GLY A 286 9.45 -23.67 10.55
N TYR A 287 9.30 -23.17 11.77
CA TYR A 287 8.85 -23.86 12.97
C TYR A 287 7.77 -23.05 13.69
N LEU A 288 6.73 -23.73 14.14
CA LEU A 288 5.72 -23.23 15.05
C LEU A 288 5.87 -23.96 16.38
N TYR A 289 5.86 -23.21 17.47
CA TYR A 289 5.92 -23.75 18.83
C TYR A 289 4.58 -23.44 19.50
N VAL A 290 3.85 -24.50 19.87
CA VAL A 290 2.49 -24.40 20.42
C VAL A 290 2.48 -24.97 21.83
N ASP A 291 2.03 -24.20 22.81
CA ASP A 291 1.93 -24.61 24.20
C ASP A 291 0.94 -25.78 24.37
N LYS A 292 1.33 -26.84 25.09
CA LYS A 292 0.48 -28.05 25.22
C LYS A 292 -0.76 -27.86 26.09
N GLU A 293 -0.71 -26.96 27.07
CA GLU A 293 -1.81 -26.75 28.03
C GLU A 293 -2.88 -25.83 27.44
N SER A 294 -2.46 -24.68 26.90
CA SER A 294 -3.37 -23.63 26.40
C SER A 294 -3.63 -23.70 24.90
N TYR A 295 -2.87 -24.51 24.14
CA TYR A 295 -2.84 -24.48 22.67
C TYR A 295 -2.55 -23.08 22.11
N ALA A 296 -1.87 -22.22 22.87
CA ALA A 296 -1.47 -20.92 22.39
C ALA A 296 -0.16 -21.00 21.60
N LEU A 297 0.02 -20.04 20.71
CA LEU A 297 1.27 -19.89 19.97
C LEU A 297 2.35 -19.27 20.89
N LYS A 298 3.42 -20.02 21.14
CA LYS A 298 4.57 -19.58 21.94
C LYS A 298 5.62 -18.87 21.08
N LYS A 299 5.89 -19.39 19.87
CA LYS A 299 6.94 -18.87 18.98
C LYS A 299 6.68 -19.25 17.53
N ILE A 300 7.06 -18.36 16.62
CA ILE A 300 7.17 -18.62 15.18
C ILE A 300 8.60 -18.32 14.76
N GLU A 301 9.18 -19.22 13.97
CA GLU A 301 10.41 -18.99 13.23
C GLU A 301 10.15 -19.31 11.76
N SER A 302 10.18 -18.30 10.90
CA SER A 302 10.02 -18.46 9.45
C SER A 302 11.26 -17.96 8.74
N ASN A 303 11.72 -18.71 7.75
CA ASN A 303 12.84 -18.38 6.88
C ASN A 303 12.36 -18.40 5.43
N SER A 304 12.92 -17.51 4.64
CA SER A 304 12.74 -17.49 3.20
C SER A 304 13.28 -18.77 2.55
N LYS A 305 12.77 -19.09 1.36
CA LYS A 305 13.24 -20.22 0.53
C LYS A 305 14.77 -20.23 0.38
N VAL A 306 15.37 -19.05 0.21
CA VAL A 306 16.80 -18.85 0.31
C VAL A 306 17.06 -18.33 1.71
N LYS A 307 17.84 -19.07 2.51
CA LYS A 307 18.10 -18.73 3.93
C LYS A 307 18.58 -17.29 4.12
N THR A 308 19.33 -16.76 3.16
CA THR A 308 19.85 -15.39 3.21
C THR A 308 18.82 -14.33 2.81
N ASP A 309 17.73 -14.67 2.12
CA ASP A 309 16.77 -13.68 1.62
C ASP A 309 15.83 -13.14 2.72
N GLY A 310 15.69 -13.84 3.84
CA GLY A 310 15.03 -13.28 5.01
C GLY A 310 14.61 -14.28 6.09
N SER A 311 14.37 -13.75 7.28
CA SER A 311 13.92 -14.47 8.46
C SER A 311 12.91 -13.63 9.25
N ILE A 312 11.99 -14.30 9.92
CA ILE A 312 10.98 -13.72 10.80
C ILE A 312 10.92 -14.57 12.06
N THR A 313 11.05 -13.94 13.21
CA THR A 313 10.90 -14.58 14.50
C THR A 313 9.96 -13.76 15.36
N SER A 314 8.90 -14.38 15.88
CA SER A 314 7.96 -13.75 16.80
C SER A 314 7.81 -14.64 18.04
N ILE A 315 7.84 -14.06 19.23
CA ILE A 315 7.83 -14.77 20.51
C ILE A 315 6.72 -14.22 21.39
N TRP A 316 5.89 -15.09 21.93
CA TRP A 316 4.83 -14.79 22.88
C TRP A 316 5.17 -15.33 24.28
N LYS A 317 4.61 -14.71 25.31
CA LYS A 317 4.68 -15.19 26.69
C LYS A 317 3.31 -15.12 27.36
N PRO A 318 3.00 -16.08 28.26
CA PRO A 318 1.83 -15.98 29.11
C PRO A 318 2.03 -14.89 30.16
N ILE A 319 1.09 -13.96 30.27
CA ILE A 319 1.01 -12.88 31.27
C ILE A 319 -0.45 -12.84 31.71
N ASP A 320 -0.71 -13.04 33.00
CA ASP A 320 -2.06 -13.11 33.59
C ASP A 320 -3.02 -14.04 32.83
N GLY A 321 -2.52 -15.21 32.43
CA GLY A 321 -3.28 -16.23 31.71
C GLY A 321 -3.55 -15.92 30.23
N LYS A 322 -3.00 -14.83 29.68
CA LYS A 322 -3.12 -14.45 28.26
C LYS A 322 -1.77 -14.38 27.57
N TRP A 323 -1.74 -14.56 26.25
CA TRP A 323 -0.52 -14.68 25.47
C TRP A 323 -0.17 -13.38 24.76
N PHE A 324 0.76 -12.62 25.33
CA PHE A 324 1.24 -11.36 24.77
C PHE A 324 2.45 -11.60 23.88
N LEU A 325 2.49 -10.89 22.74
CA LEU A 325 3.69 -10.83 21.92
C LEU A 325 4.75 -10.00 22.66
N VAL A 326 5.94 -10.56 22.85
CA VAL A 326 7.02 -9.91 23.63
C VAL A 326 8.22 -9.50 22.78
N LYS A 327 8.47 -10.20 21.66
CA LYS A 327 9.58 -9.86 20.76
C LYS A 327 9.28 -10.24 19.32
N GLU A 328 9.67 -9.38 18.38
CA GLU A 328 9.69 -9.66 16.95
C GLU A 328 11.03 -9.28 16.32
N ASN A 329 11.48 -10.08 15.37
CA ASN A 329 12.66 -9.80 14.56
C ASN A 329 12.38 -10.17 13.10
N TYR A 330 12.54 -9.21 12.20
CA TYR A 330 12.36 -9.36 10.77
C TYR A 330 13.66 -8.99 10.05
N LYS A 331 14.06 -9.83 9.09
CA LYS A 331 15.11 -9.55 8.11
C LYS A 331 14.52 -9.85 6.75
N LEU A 332 14.44 -8.86 5.87
CA LEU A 332 13.86 -8.99 4.54
C LEU A 332 14.79 -8.39 3.50
N LYS A 333 15.16 -9.17 2.48
CA LYS A 333 16.00 -8.66 1.39
C LYS A 333 15.22 -7.69 0.51
N MET A 334 15.75 -6.49 0.38
CA MET A 334 15.16 -5.41 -0.43
C MET A 334 15.78 -5.33 -1.83
N GLY A 335 17.01 -5.81 -1.99
CA GLY A 335 17.72 -5.77 -3.26
C GLY A 335 19.20 -6.09 -3.11
N SER A 336 20.02 -5.54 -3.99
CA SER A 336 21.47 -5.61 -3.88
C SER A 336 22.14 -4.39 -4.49
N ALA A 337 23.13 -3.83 -3.80
CA ALA A 337 24.03 -2.84 -4.35
C ALA A 337 24.99 -3.55 -5.31
N ALA A 338 24.93 -3.21 -6.61
CA ALA A 338 25.75 -3.81 -7.65
C ALA A 338 26.86 -2.84 -8.07
N PHE A 339 28.10 -3.29 -8.01
CA PHE A 339 29.27 -2.55 -8.42
C PHE A 339 29.87 -3.17 -9.67
N ASN A 340 30.01 -2.38 -10.72
CA ASN A 340 30.74 -2.78 -11.91
C ASN A 340 32.24 -2.85 -11.56
N LEU A 341 32.88 -3.97 -11.87
CA LEU A 341 34.31 -4.16 -11.63
C LEU A 341 35.19 -3.48 -12.69
N ASP A 342 34.62 -3.12 -13.85
CA ASP A 342 35.33 -2.45 -14.93
C ASP A 342 34.90 -0.99 -15.13
N GLY A 343 35.88 -0.16 -15.49
CA GLY A 343 35.73 1.28 -15.74
C GLY A 343 35.42 1.64 -17.19
N SER A 344 35.18 0.68 -18.09
CA SER A 344 34.96 0.97 -19.52
C SER A 344 33.58 1.60 -19.78
N LYS A 345 33.57 2.66 -20.60
CA LYS A 345 32.38 3.43 -20.99
C LYS A 345 31.67 2.85 -22.22
N ASP A 346 32.21 1.84 -22.88
CA ASP A 346 31.65 1.32 -24.13
C ASP A 346 30.44 0.40 -23.90
N GLU A 347 29.31 0.76 -24.52
CA GLU A 347 28.04 0.03 -24.41
C GLU A 347 28.09 -1.38 -25.00
N LYS A 348 28.97 -1.62 -25.98
CA LYS A 348 29.15 -2.94 -26.61
C LYS A 348 29.87 -3.94 -25.69
N GLU A 349 30.87 -3.50 -24.92
CA GLU A 349 31.54 -4.36 -23.91
C GLU A 349 30.66 -4.64 -22.68
N ARG A 350 29.73 -3.74 -22.34
CA ARG A 350 28.80 -3.93 -21.21
C ARG A 350 27.84 -5.11 -21.40
N GLU A 351 27.53 -5.48 -22.64
CA GLU A 351 26.66 -6.62 -22.93
C GLU A 351 27.38 -7.97 -22.76
N GLU A 352 28.64 -8.05 -23.17
CA GLU A 352 29.48 -9.26 -23.01
C GLU A 352 29.98 -9.44 -21.56
N ASN A 353 30.28 -8.35 -20.84
CA ASN A 353 30.79 -8.37 -19.46
C ASN A 353 29.73 -8.42 -18.34
N LYS A 354 28.47 -8.84 -18.64
CA LYS A 354 27.42 -9.04 -17.62
C LYS A 354 27.81 -9.99 -16.47
N LYS A 355 28.92 -10.73 -16.59
CA LYS A 355 29.42 -11.72 -15.61
C LYS A 355 30.28 -11.15 -14.46
N LEU A 356 30.79 -9.91 -14.53
CA LEU A 356 31.72 -9.35 -13.51
C LEU A 356 31.10 -8.19 -12.72
N LYS A 357 29.98 -8.42 -12.03
CA LYS A 357 29.40 -7.45 -11.07
C LYS A 357 29.50 -7.98 -9.65
N LYS A 358 30.22 -7.28 -8.77
CA LYS A 358 30.20 -7.58 -7.33
C LYS A 358 28.90 -7.04 -6.76
N LYS A 359 28.12 -7.88 -6.09
CA LYS A 359 26.84 -7.51 -5.50
C LYS A 359 26.86 -7.72 -4.00
N PHE A 360 26.33 -6.75 -3.26
CA PHE A 360 26.12 -6.84 -1.81
C PHE A 360 24.63 -6.74 -1.54
N GLY A 361 24.08 -7.72 -0.80
CA GLY A 361 22.64 -7.73 -0.48
C GLY A 361 22.28 -6.58 0.44
N THR A 362 21.14 -5.94 0.18
CA THR A 362 20.55 -4.93 1.08
C THR A 362 19.29 -5.51 1.73
N TYR A 363 19.14 -5.25 3.02
CA TYR A 363 18.13 -5.85 3.88
C TYR A 363 17.42 -4.79 4.71
N ALA A 364 16.10 -4.92 4.82
CA ALA A 364 15.32 -4.24 5.84
C ALA A 364 15.31 -5.12 7.09
N PHE A 365 15.74 -4.54 8.20
CA PHE A 365 15.68 -5.15 9.52
C PHE A 365 14.61 -4.43 10.34
N ALA A 366 13.75 -5.16 11.03
CA ALA A 366 12.82 -4.60 12.00
C ALA A 366 12.85 -5.44 13.27
N THR A 367 13.17 -4.82 14.39
CA THR A 367 13.11 -5.43 15.72
C THR A 367 12.07 -4.70 16.55
N ALA A 368 11.27 -5.46 17.31
CA ALA A 368 10.28 -4.90 18.22
C ALA A 368 10.36 -5.65 19.55
N ASP A 369 10.55 -4.92 20.64
CA ASP A 369 10.46 -5.44 21.99
C ASP A 369 9.22 -4.83 22.68
N TYR A 370 8.45 -5.66 23.37
CA TYR A 370 7.25 -5.26 24.09
C TYR A 370 7.42 -5.52 25.58
N PHE A 371 7.06 -4.55 26.41
CA PHE A 371 7.36 -4.55 27.86
C PHE A 371 6.34 -3.72 28.64
N ASP A 372 6.47 -3.66 29.97
CA ASP A 372 5.54 -2.95 30.87
C ASP A 372 4.06 -3.41 30.73
N PHE A 373 3.84 -4.72 30.62
CA PHE A 373 2.49 -5.27 30.51
C PHE A 373 1.69 -5.06 31.79
N LYS A 374 0.45 -4.60 31.64
CA LYS A 374 -0.55 -4.47 32.69
C LYS A 374 -1.86 -5.05 32.20
N SER A 375 -2.42 -5.98 32.96
CA SER A 375 -3.73 -6.58 32.68
C SER A 375 -4.80 -5.95 33.56
N ASN A 376 -5.94 -5.65 32.96
CA ASN A 376 -7.07 -4.98 33.59
C ASN A 376 -6.71 -3.69 34.37
N PRO A 377 -5.86 -2.77 33.84
CA PRO A 377 -5.62 -1.50 34.51
C PRO A 377 -6.91 -0.66 34.56
N GLU A 378 -7.02 0.20 35.57
CA GLU A 378 -8.09 1.21 35.63
C GLU A 378 -8.09 2.09 34.37
N THR A 379 -9.23 2.16 33.69
CA THR A 379 -9.38 2.90 32.44
C THR A 379 -10.05 4.25 32.69
N ASP A 380 -9.35 5.36 32.41
CA ASP A 380 -9.97 6.67 32.29
C ASP A 380 -10.50 6.87 30.85
N PRO A 381 -11.82 7.09 30.62
CA PRO A 381 -12.37 7.39 29.31
C PRO A 381 -11.69 8.58 28.61
N LYS A 382 -11.10 9.53 29.35
CA LYS A 382 -10.31 10.63 28.78
C LYS A 382 -9.11 10.13 28.00
N ASN A 383 -8.51 9.02 28.41
CA ASN A 383 -7.37 8.44 27.70
C ASN A 383 -7.74 7.97 26.31
N PHE A 384 -9.02 7.71 26.01
CA PHE A 384 -9.51 7.24 24.69
C PHE A 384 -10.09 8.36 23.82
N LYS A 385 -10.10 9.62 24.28
CA LYS A 385 -10.58 10.77 23.48
C LYS A 385 -9.66 11.05 22.27
N GLY A 386 -10.23 11.68 21.24
CA GLY A 386 -9.50 12.08 20.03
C GLY A 386 -9.38 10.94 19.02
N TYR A 387 -8.20 10.77 18.45
CA TYR A 387 -7.96 9.78 17.40
C TYR A 387 -7.31 8.49 17.91
N SER A 388 -7.32 7.46 17.06
CA SER A 388 -6.72 6.14 17.35
C SER A 388 -5.23 6.18 17.67
N ILE A 389 -4.51 7.19 17.15
CA ILE A 389 -3.11 7.43 17.45
C ILE A 389 -2.97 8.86 17.97
N ASN A 390 -2.39 8.98 19.17
CA ASN A 390 -1.96 10.24 19.75
C ASN A 390 -0.43 10.33 19.72
N ILE A 391 0.10 11.54 19.62
CA ILE A 391 1.54 11.77 19.52
C ILE A 391 1.95 12.67 20.67
N LYS A 392 2.80 12.14 21.56
CA LYS A 392 3.38 12.90 22.67
C LYS A 392 4.65 13.63 22.23
N ASN A 393 5.55 12.91 21.56
CA ASN A 393 6.81 13.45 21.07
C ASN A 393 7.24 12.82 19.73
N THR A 394 8.05 13.56 18.96
CA THR A 394 8.57 13.14 17.66
C THR A 394 9.99 13.59 17.37
N ASP A 395 10.68 14.17 18.35
CA ASP A 395 12.04 14.70 18.18
C ASP A 395 13.14 13.71 18.59
N GLY A 396 12.78 12.58 19.20
CA GLY A 396 13.70 11.57 19.66
C GLY A 396 14.46 11.92 20.95
N SER A 397 14.05 12.96 21.68
CA SER A 397 14.75 13.40 22.91
C SER A 397 14.62 12.42 24.07
N THR A 398 13.54 11.65 24.12
CA THR A 398 13.24 10.68 25.19
C THR A 398 13.40 9.22 24.74
N ILE A 399 13.69 8.97 23.45
CA ILE A 399 13.77 7.62 22.89
C ILE A 399 14.74 6.70 23.66
N ASN A 400 15.82 7.27 24.21
CA ASN A 400 16.83 6.54 24.98
C ASN A 400 16.22 5.85 26.22
N GLN A 401 15.17 6.43 26.82
CA GLN A 401 14.51 5.89 28.01
C GLN A 401 13.74 4.59 27.74
N TYR A 402 13.42 4.33 26.46
CA TYR A 402 12.64 3.17 26.03
C TYR A 402 13.48 2.11 25.32
N ARG A 403 14.77 2.38 25.07
CA ARG A 403 15.65 1.41 24.41
C ARG A 403 15.83 0.19 25.30
N THR A 404 15.54 -0.97 24.73
CA THR A 404 15.77 -2.29 25.33
C THR A 404 17.21 -2.77 25.14
N GLU A 405 17.90 -2.27 24.12
CA GLU A 405 19.28 -2.61 23.76
C GLU A 405 20.05 -1.33 23.43
N GLU A 406 21.35 -1.31 23.75
CA GLU A 406 22.22 -0.18 23.41
C GLU A 406 22.42 -0.05 21.89
N LEU A 407 22.71 1.18 21.44
CA LEU A 407 23.01 1.42 20.04
C LEU A 407 24.37 0.84 19.67
N SER A 408 24.43 0.13 18.55
CA SER A 408 25.73 -0.21 17.95
C SER A 408 26.46 1.05 17.48
N GLU A 409 27.78 0.98 17.35
CA GLU A 409 28.59 2.09 16.82
C GLU A 409 28.10 2.55 15.45
N ARG A 410 27.66 1.60 14.59
CA ARG A 410 27.07 1.92 13.28
C ARG A 410 25.71 2.60 13.42
N ASP A 411 24.87 2.22 14.39
CA ASP A 411 23.60 2.92 14.65
C ASP A 411 23.85 4.38 15.07
N ALA A 412 24.77 4.61 16.01
CA ALA A 412 25.13 5.96 16.46
C ALA A 412 25.73 6.81 15.32
N THR A 413 26.62 6.21 14.53
CA THR A 413 27.21 6.85 13.35
C THR A 413 26.17 7.17 12.28
N THR A 414 25.13 6.35 12.16
CA THR A 414 24.04 6.56 11.19
C THR A 414 23.34 7.88 11.43
N TYR A 415 22.98 8.21 12.68
CA TYR A 415 22.33 9.49 12.97
C TYR A 415 23.19 10.67 12.54
N THR A 416 24.48 10.68 12.87
CA THR A 416 25.36 11.81 12.55
C THR A 416 25.65 11.94 11.05
N LYS A 417 25.96 10.82 10.36
CA LYS A 417 26.36 10.83 8.94
C LYS A 417 25.16 11.01 8.01
N ILE A 418 24.04 10.35 8.26
CA ILE A 418 22.83 10.49 7.44
C ILE A 418 22.18 11.86 7.64
N ASP A 419 22.24 12.45 8.84
CA ASP A 419 21.77 13.82 9.06
C ASP A 419 22.57 14.83 8.24
N SER A 420 23.90 14.69 8.21
CA SER A 420 24.78 15.52 7.38
C SER A 420 24.46 15.37 5.89
N LEU A 421 24.27 14.12 5.43
CA LEU A 421 23.89 13.82 4.05
C LEU A 421 22.53 14.42 3.69
N SER A 422 21.54 14.28 4.58
CA SER A 422 20.19 14.81 4.39
C SER A 422 20.19 16.33 4.29
N ASN A 423 20.98 17.03 5.11
CA ASN A 423 21.14 18.47 5.04
C ASN A 423 21.81 18.90 3.72
N LYS A 424 22.88 18.20 3.28
CA LYS A 424 23.58 18.49 2.03
C LYS A 424 22.69 18.32 0.80
N TYR A 425 21.94 17.22 0.70
CA TYR A 425 21.10 16.89 -0.46
C TYR A 425 19.62 17.30 -0.31
N LYS A 426 19.27 17.99 0.78
CA LYS A 426 17.91 18.42 1.12
C LYS A 426 16.90 17.26 1.09
N LEU A 427 17.31 16.05 1.51
CA LEU A 427 16.48 14.85 1.44
C LEU A 427 15.19 14.99 2.27
N ASN A 428 15.29 15.61 3.44
CA ASN A 428 14.13 15.95 4.28
C ASN A 428 13.09 16.81 3.53
N GLN A 429 13.53 17.82 2.76
CA GLN A 429 12.63 18.67 1.98
C GLN A 429 11.95 17.90 0.85
N LYS A 430 12.68 17.01 0.16
CA LYS A 430 12.12 16.15 -0.90
C LYS A 430 11.10 15.16 -0.35
N ALA A 431 11.37 14.52 0.79
CA ALA A 431 10.44 13.60 1.43
C ALA A 431 9.13 14.32 1.84
N LYS A 432 9.25 15.53 2.40
CA LYS A 432 8.08 16.38 2.73
C LYS A 432 7.28 16.80 1.50
N ALA A 433 7.96 17.19 0.42
CA ALA A 433 7.29 17.53 -0.83
C ALA A 433 6.49 16.32 -1.36
N LEU A 434 7.07 15.12 -1.30
CA LEU A 434 6.38 13.89 -1.69
C LEU A 434 5.17 13.55 -0.79
N ALA A 435 5.33 13.63 0.53
CA ALA A 435 4.23 13.42 1.48
C ALA A 435 3.11 14.46 1.30
N GLY A 436 3.49 15.72 1.07
CA GLY A 436 2.56 16.81 0.77
C GLY A 436 1.79 16.60 -0.54
N LEU A 437 2.46 16.12 -1.60
CA LEU A 437 1.82 15.81 -2.89
C LEU A 437 0.70 14.79 -2.75
N ILE A 438 0.86 13.77 -1.89
CA ILE A 438 -0.19 12.78 -1.60
C ILE A 438 -1.44 13.44 -0.99
N ARG A 439 -1.25 14.55 -0.26
CA ARG A 439 -2.31 15.33 0.41
C ARG A 439 -2.79 16.53 -0.43
N GLY A 440 -2.27 16.70 -1.64
CA GLY A 440 -2.58 17.84 -2.52
C GLY A 440 -2.00 19.18 -2.05
N LYS A 441 -1.00 19.19 -1.15
CA LYS A 441 -0.42 20.41 -0.59
C LYS A 441 1.11 20.41 -0.67
N LEU A 442 1.72 21.52 -1.06
CA LEU A 442 3.17 21.69 -0.98
C LEU A 442 3.52 22.61 0.18
N ARG A 443 4.19 22.06 1.20
CA ARG A 443 4.57 22.81 2.40
C ARG A 443 5.94 23.45 2.25
N LEU A 444 6.01 24.78 2.40
CA LEU A 444 7.23 25.58 2.39
C LEU A 444 7.26 26.49 3.63
N GLY A 445 8.02 26.07 4.65
CA GLY A 445 8.11 26.81 5.91
C GLY A 445 6.75 26.96 6.60
N MET A 446 6.34 28.20 6.84
CA MET A 446 5.08 28.55 7.49
C MET A 446 3.87 28.55 6.55
N VAL A 447 4.06 28.26 5.26
CA VAL A 447 3.01 28.30 4.22
C VAL A 447 2.81 26.92 3.60
N ASP A 448 1.55 26.50 3.49
CA ASP A 448 1.11 25.34 2.73
C ASP A 448 0.42 25.83 1.45
N PHE A 449 0.98 25.50 0.29
CA PHE A 449 0.40 25.81 -1.01
C PHE A 449 -0.57 24.72 -1.44
N ASP A 450 -1.80 25.09 -1.81
CA ASP A 450 -2.81 24.17 -2.31
C ASP A 450 -2.60 23.90 -3.80
N LEU A 451 -2.18 22.67 -4.12
CA LEU A 451 -1.89 22.28 -5.49
C LEU A 451 -3.17 22.11 -6.33
N SER A 452 -4.32 21.89 -5.69
CA SER A 452 -5.62 21.77 -6.38
C SER A 452 -6.12 23.09 -6.94
N LYS A 453 -5.56 24.22 -6.48
CA LYS A 453 -5.92 25.58 -6.89
C LYS A 453 -4.99 26.15 -7.97
N ILE A 454 -3.97 25.41 -8.41
CA ILE A 454 -2.99 25.91 -9.39
C ILE A 454 -3.55 25.87 -10.82
N ILE A 455 -4.08 24.72 -11.23
CA ILE A 455 -4.62 24.51 -12.58
C ILE A 455 -5.94 23.75 -12.46
N GLY A 456 -6.98 24.26 -13.08
CA GLY A 456 -8.28 23.62 -13.22
C GLY A 456 -8.76 23.65 -14.67
N TYR A 457 -9.68 22.75 -15.00
CA TYR A 457 -10.41 22.79 -16.26
C TYR A 457 -11.91 22.53 -16.03
N ASN A 458 -12.76 23.35 -16.64
CA ASN A 458 -14.20 23.11 -16.74
C ASN A 458 -14.78 23.76 -18.01
N LYS A 459 -16.01 23.42 -18.38
CA LYS A 459 -16.61 23.90 -19.65
C LYS A 459 -16.92 25.40 -19.67
N TYR A 460 -17.09 26.03 -18.50
CA TYR A 460 -17.41 27.45 -18.37
C TYR A 460 -16.14 28.32 -18.47
N GLU A 461 -15.15 28.07 -17.61
CA GLU A 461 -13.89 28.84 -17.54
C GLU A 461 -12.85 28.38 -18.59
N HIS A 462 -13.05 27.21 -19.21
CA HIS A 462 -12.02 26.43 -19.90
C HIS A 462 -10.84 26.18 -18.97
N PHE A 463 -9.73 26.88 -19.14
CA PHE A 463 -8.57 26.79 -18.27
C PHE A 463 -8.67 27.81 -17.14
N ARG A 464 -8.50 27.33 -15.91
CA ARG A 464 -8.42 28.15 -14.71
C ARG A 464 -7.01 28.08 -14.15
N LEU A 465 -6.34 29.22 -14.06
CA LEU A 465 -5.01 29.33 -13.47
C LEU A 465 -5.13 30.08 -12.14
N GLY A 466 -4.54 29.54 -11.08
CA GLY A 466 -4.64 30.16 -9.77
C GLY A 466 -3.50 29.83 -8.84
N ALA A 467 -3.63 30.28 -7.60
CA ALA A 467 -2.81 29.85 -6.49
C ALA A 467 -3.62 29.95 -5.20
N GLY A 468 -3.40 28.98 -4.31
CA GLY A 468 -3.94 28.98 -2.95
C GLY A 468 -2.82 28.80 -1.94
N ALA A 469 -2.85 29.58 -0.87
CA ALA A 469 -1.87 29.51 0.21
C ALA A 469 -2.55 29.56 1.57
N LYS A 470 -2.05 28.75 2.50
CA LYS A 470 -2.54 28.66 3.88
C LYS A 470 -1.38 28.75 4.86
N LEU A 471 -1.48 29.62 5.86
CA LEU A 471 -0.52 29.65 6.95
C LEU A 471 -0.77 28.45 7.88
N ASN A 472 0.31 27.78 8.27
CA ASN A 472 0.26 26.52 9.03
C ASN A 472 0.67 26.72 10.50
N GLU A 473 0.81 25.62 11.24
CA GLU A 473 1.05 25.64 12.68
C GLU A 473 2.40 26.24 13.10
N ARG A 474 3.32 26.47 12.16
CA ARG A 474 4.56 27.24 12.41
C ARG A 474 4.34 28.74 12.46
N PHE A 475 3.31 29.24 11.78
CA PHE A 475 2.87 30.63 11.92
C PHE A 475 2.15 30.80 13.26
N ASN A 476 1.12 29.98 13.49
CA ASN A 476 0.39 29.94 14.75
C ASN A 476 -0.30 28.58 14.91
N LYS A 477 -0.22 27.98 16.12
CA LYS A 477 -0.82 26.66 16.39
C LYS A 477 -2.35 26.65 16.33
N TYR A 478 -2.99 27.78 16.61
CA TYR A 478 -4.45 27.90 16.73
C TYR A 478 -5.08 28.67 15.56
N ILE A 479 -4.36 29.60 14.94
CA ILE A 479 -4.89 30.47 13.88
C ILE A 479 -4.23 30.12 12.55
N SER A 480 -5.03 29.83 11.53
CA SER A 480 -4.53 29.46 10.20
C SER A 480 -5.28 30.23 9.09
N PRO A 481 -4.86 31.47 8.79
CA PRO A 481 -5.39 32.21 7.66
C PRO A 481 -5.05 31.56 6.33
N ASP A 482 -5.95 31.61 5.37
CA ASP A 482 -5.76 31.18 3.99
C ASP A 482 -6.39 32.15 2.99
N ALA A 483 -5.84 32.17 1.79
CA ALA A 483 -6.40 32.88 0.66
C ALA A 483 -6.11 32.12 -0.64
N TYR A 484 -6.99 32.28 -1.61
CA TYR A 484 -6.77 31.83 -2.97
C TYR A 484 -7.21 32.89 -3.98
N PHE A 485 -6.57 32.87 -5.14
CA PHE A 485 -6.98 33.62 -6.31
C PHE A 485 -6.90 32.71 -7.54
N ALA A 486 -7.74 32.97 -8.53
CA ALA A 486 -7.72 32.30 -9.81
C ALA A 486 -8.25 33.21 -10.91
N TYR A 487 -7.83 32.96 -12.14
CA TYR A 487 -8.30 33.63 -13.34
C TYR A 487 -8.77 32.57 -14.33
N GLY A 488 -10.02 32.69 -14.78
CA GLY A 488 -10.55 31.88 -15.85
C GLY A 488 -10.24 32.51 -17.22
N ILE A 489 -9.63 31.74 -18.10
CA ILE A 489 -9.12 32.27 -19.39
C ILE A 489 -10.29 32.65 -20.32
N TYR A 490 -11.39 31.88 -20.29
CA TYR A 490 -12.50 32.07 -21.22
C TYR A 490 -13.52 33.11 -20.77
N ASP A 491 -13.92 33.07 -19.50
CA ASP A 491 -14.83 34.03 -18.89
C ASP A 491 -14.14 35.35 -18.52
N LYS A 492 -12.79 35.39 -18.56
CA LYS A 492 -11.93 36.56 -18.35
C LYS A 492 -12.11 37.25 -17.00
N ASP A 493 -12.47 36.47 -15.99
CA ASP A 493 -12.86 37.01 -14.70
C ASP A 493 -12.08 36.37 -13.54
N PHE A 494 -11.86 37.15 -12.48
CA PHE A 494 -11.10 36.72 -11.31
C PHE A 494 -12.01 36.07 -10.27
N LYS A 495 -11.52 34.99 -9.67
CA LYS A 495 -12.18 34.29 -8.56
C LYS A 495 -11.24 34.31 -7.38
N PHE A 496 -11.75 34.54 -6.19
CA PHE A 496 -10.91 34.65 -5.01
C PHE A 496 -11.67 34.27 -3.76
N GLY A 497 -10.91 33.98 -2.71
CA GLY A 497 -11.47 33.79 -1.39
C GLY A 497 -10.41 33.93 -0.33
N ALA A 498 -10.85 34.31 0.86
CA ALA A 498 -10.00 34.44 2.03
C ALA A 498 -10.75 33.90 3.25
N GLY A 499 -10.04 33.19 4.12
CA GLY A 499 -10.62 32.64 5.32
C GLY A 499 -9.61 32.48 6.44
N VAL A 500 -10.11 32.17 7.62
CA VAL A 500 -9.30 31.90 8.79
C VAL A 500 -9.90 30.75 9.58
N ASP A 501 -9.07 29.75 9.89
CA ASP A 501 -9.42 28.72 10.86
C ASP A 501 -8.91 29.12 12.25
N ILE A 502 -9.78 29.00 13.25
CA ILE A 502 -9.50 29.25 14.67
C ILE A 502 -9.76 27.95 15.43
N ARG A 503 -8.69 27.22 15.75
CA ARG A 503 -8.75 25.95 16.47
C ARG A 503 -9.09 26.17 17.94
N THR A 504 -9.89 25.26 18.48
CA THR A 504 -10.28 25.21 19.90
C THR A 504 -9.44 24.20 20.68
N THR A 505 -8.83 23.23 20.00
CA THR A 505 -7.89 22.25 20.57
C THR A 505 -6.89 21.80 19.50
N LEU A 506 -5.75 21.25 19.95
CA LEU A 506 -4.71 20.67 19.10
C LEU A 506 -4.77 19.14 19.02
N GLU A 507 -5.61 18.50 19.83
CA GLU A 507 -5.68 17.02 19.93
C GLU A 507 -6.50 16.38 18.80
N LYS A 508 -7.39 17.16 18.18
CA LYS A 508 -8.32 16.73 17.14
C LYS A 508 -8.73 17.88 16.24
N ASN A 509 -9.42 17.59 15.14
CA ASN A 509 -10.06 18.63 14.34
C ASN A 509 -11.21 19.24 15.14
N SER A 510 -11.06 20.49 15.54
CA SER A 510 -12.09 21.26 16.23
C SER A 510 -11.80 22.75 16.05
N TYR A 511 -12.49 23.42 15.13
CA TYR A 511 -12.20 24.81 14.78
C TYR A 511 -13.42 25.56 14.26
N PHE A 512 -13.42 26.87 14.50
CA PHE A 512 -14.27 27.81 13.79
C PHE A 512 -13.59 28.24 12.51
N ARG A 513 -14.34 28.41 11.43
CA ARG A 513 -13.85 28.99 10.18
C ARG A 513 -14.77 30.12 9.74
N VAL A 514 -14.18 31.25 9.46
CA VAL A 514 -14.83 32.40 8.82
C VAL A 514 -14.19 32.57 7.45
N GLU A 515 -15.00 32.64 6.41
CA GLU A 515 -14.51 32.80 5.04
C GLU A 515 -15.41 33.71 4.20
N TYR A 516 -14.78 34.46 3.30
CA TYR A 516 -15.40 35.17 2.18
C TYR A 516 -14.91 34.54 0.88
N PHE A 517 -15.79 34.42 -0.10
CA PHE A 517 -15.46 33.89 -1.42
C PHE A 517 -16.27 34.59 -2.50
N ASP A 518 -15.71 34.60 -3.70
CA ASP A 518 -16.33 34.99 -4.96
C ASP A 518 -15.84 34.01 -6.03
N ASP A 519 -16.71 33.10 -6.47
CA ASP A 519 -16.33 31.97 -7.31
C ASP A 519 -17.52 31.43 -8.12
N VAL A 520 -17.26 30.44 -8.97
CA VAL A 520 -18.25 29.78 -9.82
C VAL A 520 -18.29 28.28 -9.56
N MET A 521 -19.46 27.66 -9.72
CA MET A 521 -19.62 26.21 -9.61
C MET A 521 -20.64 25.68 -10.60
N ALA A 522 -20.51 24.40 -10.97
CA ALA A 522 -21.52 23.72 -11.77
C ALA A 522 -22.83 23.61 -10.98
N ALA A 523 -23.95 23.89 -11.64
CA ALA A 523 -25.27 23.91 -11.03
C ALA A 523 -25.69 22.51 -10.56
N GLY A 524 -26.20 22.43 -9.34
CA GLY A 524 -26.87 21.25 -8.81
C GLY A 524 -25.96 20.10 -8.37
N ARG A 525 -24.70 20.39 -8.06
CA ARG A 525 -23.76 19.38 -7.55
C ARG A 525 -24.24 18.75 -6.25
N PHE A 526 -24.10 17.43 -6.16
CA PHE A 526 -24.19 16.70 -4.90
C PHE A 526 -23.22 17.29 -3.86
N SER A 527 -23.60 17.34 -2.58
CA SER A 527 -22.73 17.92 -1.55
C SER A 527 -21.45 17.10 -1.37
N GLU A 528 -20.31 17.79 -1.43
CA GLU A 528 -18.98 17.21 -1.23
C GLU A 528 -18.38 17.62 0.13
N ASN A 529 -19.23 18.08 1.06
CA ASN A 529 -18.80 18.44 2.41
C ASN A 529 -18.20 17.22 3.11
N LEU A 530 -17.07 17.41 3.80
CA LEU A 530 -16.28 16.37 4.47
C LEU A 530 -15.75 15.25 3.55
N TRP A 531 -15.88 15.35 2.23
CA TRP A 531 -15.22 14.44 1.29
C TRP A 531 -13.70 14.64 1.33
N ASN A 532 -12.96 13.54 1.19
CA ASN A 532 -11.51 13.61 1.14
C ASN A 532 -11.01 14.16 -0.21
N PHE A 533 -9.73 14.54 -0.26
CA PHE A 533 -9.10 15.11 -1.45
C PHE A 533 -9.26 14.23 -2.71
N ARG A 534 -9.10 12.91 -2.59
CA ARG A 534 -9.21 11.97 -3.73
C ARG A 534 -10.64 11.93 -4.29
N MET A 535 -11.65 11.88 -3.41
CA MET A 535 -13.06 11.91 -3.81
C MET A 535 -13.40 13.20 -4.58
N LYS A 536 -12.98 14.36 -4.06
CA LYS A 536 -13.21 15.66 -4.73
C LYS A 536 -12.48 15.77 -6.06
N LEU A 537 -11.21 15.36 -6.11
CA LEU A 537 -10.41 15.39 -7.33
C LEU A 537 -11.02 14.48 -8.41
N MET A 538 -11.48 13.28 -8.06
CA MET A 538 -12.18 12.40 -9.01
C MET A 538 -13.51 13.01 -9.46
N ASN A 539 -14.30 13.55 -8.54
CA ASN A 539 -15.61 14.11 -8.90
C ASN A 539 -15.53 15.44 -9.67
N SER A 540 -14.36 16.09 -9.70
CA SER A 540 -14.13 17.32 -10.48
C SER A 540 -14.42 17.15 -11.98
N GLY A 541 -14.32 15.92 -12.50
CA GLY A 541 -14.60 15.59 -13.90
C GLY A 541 -16.03 15.92 -14.36
N VAL A 542 -17.00 16.02 -13.43
CA VAL A 542 -18.40 16.37 -13.74
C VAL A 542 -18.52 17.74 -14.40
N ALA A 543 -17.61 18.67 -14.07
CA ALA A 543 -17.60 20.02 -14.59
C ALA A 543 -16.97 20.15 -16.01
N ILE A 544 -16.32 19.09 -16.51
CA ILE A 544 -15.59 19.13 -17.80
C ILE A 544 -16.56 19.25 -18.97
N ASN A 545 -17.69 18.53 -18.93
CA ASN A 545 -18.64 18.45 -20.04
C ASN A 545 -19.98 19.15 -19.76
N ASN A 546 -20.15 19.73 -18.57
CA ASN A 546 -21.33 20.50 -18.15
C ASN A 546 -21.04 22.00 -18.26
N ASN A 547 -21.89 22.77 -18.95
CA ASN A 547 -21.79 24.23 -19.09
C ASN A 547 -22.78 25.03 -18.22
N ILE A 548 -23.61 24.35 -17.43
CA ILE A 548 -24.61 24.98 -16.57
C ILE A 548 -23.94 25.35 -15.25
N PHE A 549 -23.62 26.64 -15.09
CA PHE A 549 -22.85 27.17 -13.96
C PHE A 549 -23.59 28.30 -13.25
N ASN A 550 -23.33 28.45 -11.96
CA ASN A 550 -23.78 29.58 -11.18
C ASN A 550 -22.58 30.26 -10.49
N GLY A 551 -22.62 31.60 -10.47
CA GLY A 551 -21.74 32.43 -9.67
C GLY A 551 -22.24 32.46 -8.23
N TYR A 552 -21.34 32.55 -7.27
CA TYR A 552 -21.69 32.69 -5.88
C TYR A 552 -20.64 33.51 -5.13
N ARG A 553 -21.10 34.53 -4.42
CA ARG A 553 -20.25 35.38 -3.58
C ARG A 553 -20.86 35.65 -2.23
N GLY A 554 -20.03 35.76 -1.20
CA GLY A 554 -20.45 36.17 0.14
C GLY A 554 -19.69 35.48 1.25
N PHE A 555 -20.34 35.37 2.41
CA PHE A 555 -19.71 34.97 3.66
C PHE A 555 -20.23 33.63 4.17
N LYS A 556 -19.33 32.88 4.81
CA LYS A 556 -19.66 31.66 5.53
C LYS A 556 -18.93 31.60 6.87
N VAL A 557 -19.67 31.26 7.90
CA VAL A 557 -19.15 30.93 9.23
C VAL A 557 -19.45 29.46 9.48
N SER A 558 -18.48 28.71 9.98
CA SER A 558 -18.65 27.29 10.25
C SER A 558 -17.91 26.85 11.49
N TYR A 559 -18.39 25.77 12.11
CA TYR A 559 -17.75 25.07 13.19
C TYR A 559 -17.66 23.58 12.81
N GLU A 560 -16.44 23.07 12.73
CA GLU A 560 -16.17 21.65 12.48
C GLU A 560 -15.59 21.01 13.75
N ASN A 561 -16.11 19.86 14.15
CA ASN A 561 -15.64 19.10 15.30
C ASN A 561 -15.68 17.59 15.03
N ASP A 562 -14.54 16.93 15.23
CA ASP A 562 -14.45 15.48 15.33
C ASP A 562 -14.90 15.04 16.73
N LEU A 563 -16.17 14.65 16.86
CA LEU A 563 -16.74 14.21 18.13
C LEU A 563 -16.06 12.94 18.64
N THR A 564 -15.72 12.03 17.71
CA THR A 564 -14.96 10.80 17.97
C THR A 564 -13.94 10.55 16.87
N ASN A 565 -13.14 9.49 16.98
CA ASN A 565 -12.25 9.06 15.88
C ASN A 565 -13.02 8.83 14.56
N GLY A 566 -14.27 8.40 14.61
CA GLY A 566 -15.07 8.06 13.43
C GLY A 566 -16.21 9.04 13.09
N LEU A 567 -16.55 9.99 13.98
CA LEU A 567 -17.69 10.90 13.79
C LEU A 567 -17.24 12.35 13.69
N THR A 568 -17.50 12.98 12.54
CA THR A 568 -17.25 14.40 12.29
C THR A 568 -18.58 15.13 12.10
N LEU A 569 -18.75 16.24 12.81
CA LEU A 569 -19.86 17.17 12.68
C LEU A 569 -19.34 18.50 12.12
N SER A 570 -20.04 19.06 11.14
CA SER A 570 -19.84 20.43 10.68
C SER A 570 -21.16 21.16 10.66
N ILE A 571 -21.21 22.34 11.28
CA ILE A 571 -22.35 23.24 11.23
C ILE A 571 -21.88 24.54 10.59
N SER A 572 -22.64 25.06 9.64
CA SER A 572 -22.31 26.32 8.98
C SER A 572 -23.52 27.20 8.76
N ALA A 573 -23.28 28.52 8.74
CA ALA A 573 -24.22 29.54 8.31
C ALA A 573 -23.58 30.31 7.15
N LYS A 574 -24.34 30.52 6.08
CA LYS A 574 -23.88 31.13 4.82
C LYS A 574 -24.85 32.23 4.42
N LYS A 575 -24.32 33.39 4.01
CA LYS A 575 -25.08 34.45 3.35
C LYS A 575 -24.39 34.80 2.04
N THR A 576 -25.08 34.59 0.93
CA THR A 576 -24.50 34.75 -0.41
C THR A 576 -25.48 35.27 -1.43
N THR A 577 -24.97 36.04 -2.37
CA THR A 577 -25.65 36.32 -3.64
C THR A 577 -25.24 35.23 -4.63
N GLU A 578 -26.21 34.51 -5.19
CA GLU A 578 -26.00 33.45 -6.17
C GLU A 578 -26.71 33.79 -7.49
N GLU A 579 -26.02 33.70 -8.62
CA GLU A 579 -26.56 34.04 -9.95
C GLU A 579 -26.35 32.93 -10.98
N ALA A 580 -27.29 32.73 -11.90
CA ALA A 580 -27.08 31.88 -13.06
C ALA A 580 -26.22 32.57 -14.13
N LEU A 581 -25.19 31.85 -14.59
CA LEU A 581 -24.26 32.29 -15.64
C LEU A 581 -24.64 31.73 -17.02
N PHE A 582 -25.92 31.39 -17.18
CA PHE A 582 -26.55 30.87 -18.39
C PHE A 582 -27.96 31.45 -18.49
N ASP A 583 -28.60 31.28 -19.65
CA ASP A 583 -29.97 31.75 -19.86
C ASP A 583 -30.93 30.98 -18.95
N TYR A 584 -31.44 31.69 -17.95
CA TYR A 584 -32.25 31.12 -16.89
C TYR A 584 -33.15 32.18 -16.28
N ASN A 585 -34.37 31.78 -15.93
CA ASN A 585 -35.25 32.57 -15.09
C ASN A 585 -36.03 31.63 -14.16
N PHE A 586 -36.12 31.99 -12.89
CA PHE A 586 -36.88 31.24 -11.90
C PHE A 586 -38.20 31.95 -11.60
N LYS A 587 -39.33 31.36 -12.00
CA LYS A 587 -40.68 31.91 -11.77
C LYS A 587 -40.86 33.38 -12.20
N ASN A 588 -40.17 33.83 -13.25
CA ASN A 588 -40.13 35.24 -13.67
C ASN A 588 -39.55 36.22 -12.62
N LEU A 589 -38.88 35.72 -11.59
CA LEU A 589 -38.22 36.53 -10.56
C LEU A 589 -36.80 36.96 -10.96
N GLY A 590 -36.27 36.42 -12.07
CA GLY A 590 -34.93 36.67 -12.55
C GLY A 590 -33.98 35.50 -12.30
N LYS A 591 -32.69 35.81 -12.36
CA LYS A 591 -31.59 34.83 -12.37
C LYS A 591 -30.61 34.93 -11.20
N GLU A 592 -30.82 35.91 -10.32
CA GLU A 592 -29.95 36.23 -9.17
C GLU A 592 -30.80 36.22 -7.90
N PHE A 593 -30.27 35.63 -6.84
CA PHE A 593 -30.94 35.51 -5.55
C PHE A 593 -29.96 35.64 -4.38
N ASP A 594 -30.37 36.35 -3.34
CA ASP A 594 -29.71 36.31 -2.05
C ASP A 594 -30.18 35.09 -1.25
N ILE A 595 -29.22 34.30 -0.76
CA ILE A 595 -29.45 33.07 -0.02
C ILE A 595 -28.79 33.18 1.35
N SER A 596 -29.62 33.24 2.39
CA SER A 596 -29.23 33.01 3.77
C SER A 596 -29.57 31.56 4.14
N SER A 597 -28.58 30.77 4.54
CA SER A 597 -28.77 29.34 4.81
C SER A 597 -27.94 28.83 5.98
N THR A 598 -28.38 27.73 6.57
CA THR A 598 -27.60 26.94 7.54
C THR A 598 -27.45 25.52 7.03
N THR A 599 -26.26 24.94 7.17
CA THR A 599 -25.99 23.57 6.77
C THR A 599 -25.42 22.77 7.93
N ILE A 600 -26.01 21.60 8.19
CA ILE A 600 -25.48 20.57 9.08
C ILE A 600 -24.94 19.44 8.21
N THR A 601 -23.68 19.06 8.44
CA THR A 601 -23.05 17.92 7.77
C THR A 601 -22.52 16.94 8.82
N LEU A 602 -22.82 15.66 8.62
CA LEU A 602 -22.31 14.55 9.40
C LEU A 602 -21.51 13.61 8.51
N LYS A 603 -20.33 13.21 8.98
CA LYS A 603 -19.56 12.08 8.43
C LYS A 603 -19.36 11.05 9.51
N TYR A 604 -19.75 9.81 9.25
CA TYR A 604 -19.56 8.68 10.16
C TYR A 604 -18.79 7.55 9.47
N SER A 605 -17.62 7.22 10.00
CA SER A 605 -16.73 6.17 9.53
C SER A 605 -16.19 5.39 10.75
N PRO A 606 -16.99 4.51 11.36
CA PRO A 606 -16.70 3.91 12.67
C PRO A 606 -15.42 3.07 12.69
N ASN A 607 -15.15 2.38 11.58
CA ASN A 607 -14.01 1.46 11.47
C ASN A 607 -12.72 2.16 11.00
N SER A 608 -12.82 3.38 10.48
CA SER A 608 -11.68 4.13 9.97
C SER A 608 -10.82 4.64 11.11
N LYS A 609 -9.50 4.61 10.94
CA LYS A 609 -8.55 5.05 11.97
C LYS A 609 -7.80 6.28 11.52
N ASN A 610 -7.70 7.23 12.44
CA ASN A 610 -7.14 8.55 12.20
C ASN A 610 -5.96 8.86 13.11
N ILE A 611 -5.16 9.83 12.71
CA ILE A 611 -4.06 10.43 13.48
C ILE A 611 -4.08 11.94 13.28
N MET A 612 -3.78 12.70 14.34
CA MET A 612 -3.58 14.14 14.22
C MET A 612 -2.16 14.39 13.73
N THR A 613 -2.03 15.11 12.61
CA THR A 613 -0.73 15.52 12.08
C THR A 613 -0.58 17.02 12.16
N SER A 614 0.63 17.52 11.95
CA SER A 614 0.86 18.96 11.80
C SER A 614 -0.01 19.61 10.71
N GLN A 615 -0.36 18.86 9.66
CA GLN A 615 -1.22 19.34 8.57
C GLN A 615 -2.72 19.07 8.80
N GLY A 616 -3.11 18.59 9.99
CA GLY A 616 -4.49 18.21 10.35
C GLY A 616 -4.71 16.68 10.39
N LYS A 617 -5.99 16.29 10.47
CA LYS A 617 -6.44 14.89 10.45
C LYS A 617 -5.90 14.12 9.24
N TYR A 618 -5.29 12.96 9.48
CA TYR A 618 -4.92 11.99 8.45
C TYR A 618 -5.60 10.65 8.73
N THR A 619 -6.41 10.18 7.78
CA THR A 619 -7.00 8.84 7.81
C THR A 619 -6.00 7.87 7.18
N TYR A 620 -5.26 7.15 8.01
CA TYR A 620 -4.23 6.21 7.56
C TYR A 620 -4.78 4.82 7.25
N ASP A 621 -5.94 4.48 7.81
CA ASP A 621 -6.64 3.22 7.59
C ASP A 621 -8.11 3.54 7.34
N GLN A 622 -8.47 3.71 6.06
CA GLN A 622 -9.84 3.96 5.65
C GLN A 622 -10.59 2.63 5.55
N GLN A 623 -11.61 2.46 6.38
CA GLN A 623 -12.43 1.27 6.48
C GLN A 623 -13.91 1.62 6.27
N PHE A 624 -14.68 0.61 5.91
CA PHE A 624 -16.11 0.75 5.58
C PHE A 624 -16.99 0.10 6.66
N PRO A 625 -18.26 0.50 6.79
CA PRO A 625 -18.98 1.52 6.00
C PRO A 625 -18.57 2.97 6.31
N GLU A 626 -18.78 3.86 5.33
CA GLU A 626 -18.72 5.31 5.49
C GLU A 626 -20.07 5.93 5.13
N PHE A 627 -20.53 6.85 5.98
CA PHE A 627 -21.80 7.57 5.83
C PHE A 627 -21.54 9.07 5.77
N TYR A 628 -22.23 9.74 4.88
CA TYR A 628 -22.26 11.18 4.72
C TYR A 628 -23.71 11.62 4.71
N PHE A 629 -24.03 12.65 5.47
CA PHE A 629 -25.35 13.25 5.53
C PHE A 629 -25.22 14.77 5.55
N ASN A 630 -26.02 15.44 4.73
CA ASN A 630 -26.08 16.89 4.65
C ASN A 630 -27.53 17.35 4.74
N TYR A 631 -27.74 18.41 5.50
CA TYR A 631 -29.01 19.12 5.59
C TYR A 631 -28.74 20.62 5.47
N GLU A 632 -29.20 21.24 4.38
CA GLU A 632 -29.15 22.68 4.15
C GLU A 632 -30.57 23.24 4.24
N GLN A 633 -30.75 24.29 5.04
CA GLN A 633 -31.99 25.04 5.16
C GLN A 633 -31.74 26.48 4.70
N GLY A 634 -32.46 26.95 3.68
CA GLY A 634 -32.52 28.35 3.27
C GLY A 634 -33.62 29.11 4.01
N TYR A 635 -33.41 30.38 4.32
CA TYR A 635 -34.31 31.22 5.09
C TYR A 635 -34.61 32.54 4.38
N LYS A 636 -35.91 32.82 4.15
CA LYS A 636 -36.35 34.16 3.74
C LYS A 636 -36.24 35.19 4.87
N THR A 637 -36.54 34.75 6.10
CA THR A 637 -36.59 35.62 7.30
C THR A 637 -35.25 36.20 7.72
N LEU A 638 -34.13 35.64 7.24
CA LEU A 638 -32.77 36.11 7.54
C LEU A 638 -32.17 36.91 6.38
N GLY A 639 -33.03 37.64 5.64
CA GLY A 639 -32.62 38.49 4.52
C GLY A 639 -32.11 37.70 3.32
N GLY A 640 -32.77 36.57 3.01
CA GLY A 640 -32.64 35.85 1.75
C GLY A 640 -33.96 35.84 0.99
N ASP A 641 -33.94 35.44 -0.27
CA ASP A 641 -35.08 35.50 -1.18
C ASP A 641 -35.91 34.20 -1.19
N LEU A 642 -35.27 33.09 -0.80
CA LEU A 642 -35.80 31.73 -0.98
C LEU A 642 -35.87 30.94 0.34
N ASN A 643 -36.89 30.07 0.44
CA ASN A 643 -37.08 29.16 1.57
C ASN A 643 -37.14 27.73 1.01
N PHE A 644 -36.14 26.93 1.37
CA PHE A 644 -36.03 25.55 0.92
C PHE A 644 -35.29 24.70 1.93
N SER A 645 -35.53 23.40 1.90
CA SER A 645 -34.77 22.40 2.63
C SER A 645 -34.17 21.44 1.62
N ARG A 646 -32.87 21.16 1.76
CA ARG A 646 -32.12 20.26 0.90
C ARG A 646 -31.42 19.22 1.74
N ILE A 647 -31.74 17.97 1.49
CA ILE A 647 -31.15 16.81 2.15
C ILE A 647 -30.39 16.01 1.10
N ASP A 648 -29.18 15.58 1.45
CA ASP A 648 -28.47 14.56 0.68
C ASP A 648 -27.70 13.60 1.59
N ALA A 649 -27.58 12.35 1.14
CA ALA A 649 -26.88 11.30 1.86
C ALA A 649 -26.11 10.39 0.91
N LEU A 650 -24.97 9.89 1.39
CA LEU A 650 -24.13 8.91 0.69
C LEU A 650 -23.65 7.85 1.69
N ILE A 651 -23.84 6.59 1.32
CA ILE A 651 -23.36 5.40 2.02
C ILE A 651 -22.37 4.70 1.09
N SER A 652 -21.19 4.39 1.59
CA SER A 652 -20.17 3.61 0.87
C SER A 652 -19.80 2.38 1.68
N HIS A 653 -19.81 1.21 1.05
CA HIS A 653 -19.40 -0.03 1.70
C HIS A 653 -18.71 -1.00 0.74
N ASN A 654 -17.75 -1.76 1.26
CA ASN A 654 -17.02 -2.78 0.50
C ASN A 654 -17.20 -4.15 1.15
N PHE A 655 -17.76 -5.10 0.41
CA PHE A 655 -17.88 -6.50 0.79
C PHE A 655 -16.72 -7.29 0.20
N LYS A 656 -15.98 -8.01 1.03
CA LYS A 656 -14.94 -8.94 0.59
C LYS A 656 -15.44 -10.37 0.73
N THR A 657 -15.45 -11.12 -0.37
CA THR A 657 -15.90 -12.51 -0.41
C THR A 657 -14.89 -13.37 -1.16
N LYS A 658 -15.09 -14.70 -1.19
CA LYS A 658 -14.25 -15.60 -2.00
C LYS A 658 -14.36 -15.35 -3.50
N ILE A 659 -15.51 -14.83 -3.96
CA ILE A 659 -15.77 -14.55 -5.38
C ILE A 659 -15.27 -13.17 -5.82
N GLY A 660 -14.70 -12.36 -4.92
CA GLY A 660 -14.19 -11.04 -5.26
C GLY A 660 -14.46 -9.97 -4.21
N VAL A 661 -14.23 -8.71 -4.58
CA VAL A 661 -14.53 -7.54 -3.76
C VAL A 661 -15.65 -6.76 -4.43
N THR A 662 -16.78 -6.61 -3.72
CA THR A 662 -17.92 -5.82 -4.19
C THR A 662 -17.95 -4.48 -3.47
N GLY A 663 -17.76 -3.38 -4.18
CA GLY A 663 -18.02 -2.04 -3.67
C GLY A 663 -19.45 -1.61 -3.98
N VAL A 664 -20.12 -1.02 -3.01
CA VAL A 664 -21.47 -0.48 -3.14
C VAL A 664 -21.48 0.95 -2.63
N ARG A 665 -21.97 1.86 -3.45
CA ARG A 665 -22.28 3.23 -3.04
C ARG A 665 -23.76 3.51 -3.30
N LEU A 666 -24.47 3.88 -2.26
CA LEU A 666 -25.88 4.29 -2.32
C LEU A 666 -25.95 5.75 -1.95
N TYR A 667 -26.63 6.55 -2.74
CA TYR A 667 -26.75 7.97 -2.49
C TYR A 667 -28.09 8.49 -2.98
N GLY A 668 -28.54 9.58 -2.41
CA GLY A 668 -29.82 10.17 -2.76
C GLY A 668 -29.92 11.58 -2.22
N GLY A 669 -30.93 12.28 -2.69
CA GLY A 669 -31.22 13.63 -2.27
C GLY A 669 -32.69 13.97 -2.40
N LEU A 670 -33.12 14.94 -1.63
CA LEU A 670 -34.47 15.48 -1.62
C LEU A 670 -34.43 16.98 -1.37
N ILE A 671 -35.19 17.73 -2.15
CA ILE A 671 -35.41 19.15 -1.97
C ILE A 671 -36.90 19.41 -1.81
N THR A 672 -37.22 20.26 -0.83
CA THR A 672 -38.57 20.72 -0.57
C THR A 672 -38.58 22.24 -0.50
N GLY A 673 -39.62 22.87 -1.04
CA GLY A 673 -39.74 24.33 -1.10
C GLY A 673 -39.32 24.89 -2.46
N GLU A 674 -39.14 26.21 -2.51
CA GLU A 674 -38.82 26.92 -3.75
C GLU A 674 -37.32 27.18 -3.80
N ALA A 675 -36.65 26.53 -4.74
CA ALA A 675 -35.21 26.58 -4.90
C ALA A 675 -34.87 26.75 -6.39
N PRO A 676 -33.84 27.54 -6.73
CA PRO A 676 -33.41 27.70 -8.11
C PRO A 676 -32.66 26.44 -8.57
N ILE A 677 -32.47 26.27 -9.87
CA ILE A 677 -31.96 25.00 -10.43
C ILE A 677 -30.60 24.57 -9.87
N TRP A 678 -29.72 25.51 -9.53
CA TRP A 678 -28.41 25.18 -8.95
C TRP A 678 -28.46 24.62 -7.54
N LYS A 679 -29.60 24.73 -6.85
CA LYS A 679 -29.87 24.03 -5.59
C LYS A 679 -30.49 22.64 -5.81
N ASN A 680 -31.16 22.40 -6.94
CA ASN A 680 -31.62 21.07 -7.37
C ASN A 680 -30.47 20.11 -7.65
N PHE A 681 -30.74 18.84 -7.93
CA PHE A 681 -29.70 17.85 -8.17
C PHE A 681 -29.48 17.63 -9.67
N SER A 682 -28.26 17.87 -10.14
CA SER A 682 -27.81 17.45 -11.46
C SER A 682 -27.45 15.98 -11.43
N MET A 683 -27.97 15.19 -12.38
CA MET A 683 -27.54 13.81 -12.56
C MET A 683 -26.19 13.88 -13.28
N ASN A 684 -25.10 13.62 -12.55
CA ASN A 684 -23.69 13.85 -12.92
C ASN A 684 -23.25 13.12 -14.22
N GLY A 685 -23.74 13.53 -15.38
CA GLY A 685 -23.32 13.01 -16.67
C GLY A 685 -21.93 13.47 -17.03
N LEU A 686 -21.13 12.56 -17.58
CA LEU A 686 -19.78 12.83 -18.06
C LEU A 686 -19.71 12.86 -19.59
N GLY A 687 -20.70 12.34 -20.30
CA GLY A 687 -20.77 12.31 -21.76
C GLY A 687 -20.76 13.71 -22.37
N ASN A 688 -20.22 13.80 -23.58
CA ASN A 688 -20.18 15.06 -24.33
C ASN A 688 -21.54 15.33 -24.98
N SER A 689 -21.84 16.60 -25.24
CA SER A 689 -23.11 17.03 -25.86
C SER A 689 -23.13 16.89 -27.39
N LYS A 690 -21.99 16.62 -28.03
CA LYS A 690 -21.89 16.40 -29.48
C LYS A 690 -21.93 14.91 -29.79
N ALA A 691 -22.75 14.51 -30.76
CA ALA A 691 -22.82 13.14 -31.29
C ALA A 691 -21.40 12.66 -31.67
N GLY A 692 -20.87 11.70 -30.92
CA GLY A 692 -19.47 11.32 -30.98
C GLY A 692 -19.07 10.31 -29.92
N PHE A 693 -17.84 9.83 -30.01
CA PHE A 693 -17.29 8.87 -29.07
C PHE A 693 -17.06 9.53 -27.70
N ASN A 694 -17.74 9.03 -26.65
CA ASN A 694 -17.57 9.52 -25.29
C ASN A 694 -16.25 9.03 -24.69
N PHE A 695 -15.28 9.93 -24.49
CA PHE A 695 -14.05 9.64 -23.78
C PHE A 695 -13.93 10.55 -22.54
N ASN A 696 -13.98 9.94 -21.36
CA ASN A 696 -14.14 10.67 -20.10
C ASN A 696 -13.09 10.25 -19.06
N LEU A 697 -12.79 11.15 -18.13
CA LEU A 697 -12.06 10.81 -16.91
C LEU A 697 -13.02 10.18 -15.89
N THR A 698 -12.48 9.31 -15.03
CA THR A 698 -13.26 8.71 -13.95
C THR A 698 -13.77 9.74 -12.97
N SER A 699 -15.07 9.67 -12.65
CA SER A 699 -15.71 10.46 -11.60
C SER A 699 -16.19 9.57 -10.46
N TYR A 700 -16.27 10.14 -9.25
CA TYR A 700 -16.74 9.41 -8.08
C TYR A 700 -18.24 9.08 -8.21
N LEU A 701 -19.12 10.05 -8.47
CA LEU A 701 -20.56 9.82 -8.67
C LEU A 701 -21.02 10.17 -10.09
N GLY A 702 -20.16 10.02 -11.10
CA GLY A 702 -20.48 10.38 -12.49
C GLY A 702 -20.86 9.18 -13.37
N PHE A 703 -21.73 9.42 -14.36
CA PHE A 703 -22.18 8.43 -15.35
C PHE A 703 -21.41 8.63 -16.66
N ALA A 704 -20.74 7.58 -17.14
CA ALA A 704 -19.83 7.66 -18.27
C ALA A 704 -20.56 7.95 -19.59
N THR A 705 -21.76 7.42 -19.75
CA THR A 705 -22.54 7.52 -20.99
C THR A 705 -23.59 8.65 -20.94
N MET A 706 -23.96 9.16 -19.76
CA MET A 706 -24.95 10.22 -19.59
C MET A 706 -24.37 11.59 -19.97
N GLN A 707 -25.09 12.41 -20.72
CA GLN A 707 -24.62 13.74 -21.11
C GLN A 707 -24.58 14.69 -19.90
N GLY A 708 -23.50 15.46 -19.77
CA GLY A 708 -23.36 16.46 -18.71
C GLY A 708 -24.41 17.57 -18.81
N GLY A 709 -25.05 17.91 -17.69
CA GLY A 709 -26.07 18.96 -17.62
C GLY A 709 -27.43 18.60 -18.23
N GLN A 710 -27.64 17.35 -18.67
CA GLN A 710 -28.89 16.94 -19.33
C GLN A 710 -30.07 16.81 -18.37
N TYR A 711 -29.85 16.21 -17.19
CA TYR A 711 -30.92 15.84 -16.27
C TYR A 711 -30.80 16.56 -14.92
N TYR A 712 -31.94 17.06 -14.45
CA TYR A 712 -32.09 17.64 -13.11
C TYR A 712 -33.28 17.00 -12.38
N SER A 713 -33.20 16.94 -11.06
CA SER A 713 -34.25 16.38 -10.20
C SER A 713 -34.29 17.08 -8.85
N ASP A 714 -35.47 17.18 -8.24
CA ASP A 714 -35.63 17.65 -6.86
C ASP A 714 -35.50 16.50 -5.86
N LYS A 715 -35.76 15.27 -6.29
CA LYS A 715 -35.56 14.04 -5.52
C LYS A 715 -34.96 12.95 -6.39
N PHE A 716 -34.03 12.18 -5.84
CA PHE A 716 -33.43 11.06 -6.57
C PHE A 716 -32.79 10.03 -5.63
N VAL A 717 -32.60 8.82 -6.15
CA VAL A 717 -31.81 7.75 -5.52
C VAL A 717 -30.91 7.13 -6.60
N GLY A 718 -29.64 6.93 -6.28
CA GLY A 718 -28.65 6.32 -7.15
C GLY A 718 -27.82 5.26 -6.45
N THR A 719 -27.28 4.34 -7.26
CA THR A 719 -26.40 3.25 -6.82
C THR A 719 -25.24 3.05 -7.77
N TYR A 720 -24.06 2.76 -7.21
CA TYR A 720 -22.87 2.33 -7.94
C TYR A 720 -22.41 1.03 -7.32
N ILE A 721 -22.44 -0.04 -8.10
CA ILE A 721 -21.98 -1.36 -7.72
C ILE A 721 -20.75 -1.67 -8.58
N THR A 722 -19.64 -1.99 -7.93
CA THR A 722 -18.44 -2.49 -8.59
C THR A 722 -18.12 -3.88 -8.03
N HIS A 723 -17.77 -4.82 -8.88
CA HIS A 723 -17.37 -6.16 -8.47
C HIS A 723 -16.04 -6.53 -9.13
N ARG A 724 -14.98 -6.59 -8.32
CA ARG A 724 -13.66 -7.03 -8.75
C ARG A 724 -13.59 -8.54 -8.80
N ILE A 725 -13.41 -9.06 -10.01
CA ILE A 725 -13.19 -10.48 -10.24
C ILE A 725 -11.79 -10.83 -9.70
N PRO A 726 -11.64 -11.87 -8.87
CA PRO A 726 -10.37 -12.31 -8.30
C PRO A 726 -9.50 -13.07 -9.32
N TRP A 727 -9.58 -12.65 -10.59
CA TRP A 727 -8.75 -13.14 -11.68
C TRP A 727 -7.62 -12.16 -11.94
N TYR A 728 -6.41 -12.58 -11.59
CA TYR A 728 -5.22 -11.76 -11.65
C TYR A 728 -4.28 -12.28 -12.73
N PHE A 729 -3.82 -11.39 -13.62
CA PHE A 729 -2.92 -11.74 -14.72
C PHE A 729 -1.90 -10.63 -14.98
N LYS A 730 -0.86 -10.93 -15.77
CA LYS A 730 0.10 -9.93 -16.24
C LYS A 730 0.13 -9.95 -17.77
N SER A 731 0.22 -8.77 -18.36
CA SER A 731 0.39 -8.56 -19.80
C SER A 731 1.82 -8.03 -20.05
N ILE A 732 1.97 -6.91 -20.74
CA ILE A 732 3.27 -6.36 -21.16
C ILE A 732 4.02 -5.67 -20.00
N GLY A 733 3.31 -4.96 -19.13
CA GLY A 733 3.88 -4.24 -17.99
C GLY A 733 4.16 -5.08 -16.73
N LYS A 734 4.58 -4.39 -15.65
CA LYS A 734 4.99 -5.03 -14.38
C LYS A 734 3.84 -5.23 -13.38
N ASN A 735 2.73 -4.49 -13.53
CA ASN A 735 1.61 -4.53 -12.60
C ASN A 735 0.68 -5.72 -12.85
N VAL A 736 0.06 -6.23 -11.79
CA VAL A 736 -0.96 -7.28 -11.89
C VAL A 736 -2.28 -6.65 -12.32
N SER A 737 -2.85 -7.11 -13.42
CA SER A 737 -4.15 -6.70 -13.95
C SER A 737 -5.28 -7.56 -13.39
N SER A 738 -6.49 -7.01 -13.41
CA SER A 738 -7.75 -7.72 -13.10
C SER A 738 -8.91 -7.02 -13.83
N PHE A 739 -10.13 -7.52 -13.67
CA PHE A 739 -11.33 -6.90 -14.23
C PHE A 739 -12.34 -6.55 -13.13
N ASP A 740 -12.96 -5.38 -13.27
CA ASP A 740 -14.13 -4.99 -12.47
C ASP A 740 -15.37 -4.94 -13.35
N LEU A 741 -16.44 -5.60 -12.91
CA LEU A 741 -17.78 -5.41 -13.45
C LEU A 741 -18.43 -4.24 -12.74
N ILE A 742 -19.04 -3.33 -13.49
CA ILE A 742 -19.60 -2.09 -12.95
C ILE A 742 -21.07 -1.99 -13.36
N TYR A 743 -21.92 -1.65 -12.41
CA TYR A 743 -23.29 -1.26 -12.63
C TYR A 743 -23.53 0.09 -11.96
N ARG A 744 -24.16 1.01 -12.67
CA ARG A 744 -24.55 2.31 -12.15
C ARG A 744 -26.00 2.52 -12.50
N GLY A 745 -26.81 2.88 -11.51
CA GLY A 745 -28.23 3.13 -11.67
C GLY A 745 -28.65 4.39 -10.95
N ILE A 746 -29.58 5.15 -11.52
CA ILE A 746 -30.15 6.34 -10.89
C ILE A 746 -31.58 6.56 -11.38
N ILE A 747 -32.45 6.95 -10.46
CA ILE A 747 -33.84 7.32 -10.74
C ILE A 747 -34.16 8.57 -9.93
N GLY A 748 -34.90 9.48 -10.53
CA GLY A 748 -35.32 10.70 -9.89
C GLY A 748 -36.68 11.15 -10.39
N ASP A 749 -37.02 12.37 -10.05
CA ASP A 749 -38.21 13.06 -10.53
C ASP A 749 -38.09 14.55 -10.15
N MET A 750 -38.93 15.40 -10.76
CA MET A 750 -39.02 16.81 -10.42
C MET A 750 -40.48 17.24 -10.44
N LYS A 751 -40.96 17.76 -9.30
CA LYS A 751 -42.38 18.10 -9.12
C LYS A 751 -42.81 19.31 -9.95
N ASN A 752 -42.01 20.37 -9.97
CA ASN A 752 -42.36 21.66 -10.60
C ASN A 752 -41.29 22.09 -11.63
N PRO A 753 -41.06 21.33 -12.72
CA PRO A 753 -40.06 21.69 -13.73
C PRO A 753 -40.34 23.05 -14.40
N GLU A 754 -41.60 23.46 -14.48
CA GLU A 754 -42.05 24.72 -15.07
C GLU A 754 -41.56 25.98 -14.32
N PHE A 755 -41.07 25.83 -13.09
CA PHE A 755 -40.46 26.94 -12.36
C PHE A 755 -39.11 27.36 -12.95
N HIS A 756 -38.51 26.52 -13.80
CA HIS A 756 -37.17 26.68 -14.32
C HIS A 756 -37.21 26.92 -15.84
N GLN A 757 -36.94 28.16 -16.25
CA GLN A 757 -36.94 28.53 -17.68
C GLN A 757 -35.56 28.33 -18.30
N PHE A 758 -35.20 27.07 -18.57
CA PHE A 758 -34.06 26.68 -19.40
C PHE A 758 -34.26 25.25 -19.93
N GLU A 759 -33.45 24.80 -20.90
CA GLU A 759 -33.57 23.46 -21.48
C GLU A 759 -32.94 22.40 -20.57
N PHE A 760 -33.76 21.49 -20.03
CA PHE A 760 -33.33 20.28 -19.31
C PHE A 760 -34.38 19.18 -19.38
N GLN A 761 -34.01 17.98 -18.91
CA GLN A 761 -34.90 16.82 -18.87
C GLN A 761 -35.07 16.29 -17.43
N ASN A 762 -36.26 15.79 -17.12
CA ASN A 762 -36.51 15.08 -15.87
C ASN A 762 -36.09 13.61 -15.99
N LEU A 763 -35.47 13.07 -14.93
CA LEU A 763 -35.03 11.67 -14.87
C LEU A 763 -36.10 10.75 -14.27
N ASN A 764 -37.31 10.78 -14.82
CA ASN A 764 -38.49 10.09 -14.28
C ASN A 764 -38.52 8.57 -14.48
N HIS A 765 -37.55 7.99 -15.19
CA HIS A 765 -37.37 6.54 -15.32
C HIS A 765 -36.00 6.13 -14.78
N LEU A 766 -35.79 4.82 -14.62
CA LEU A 766 -34.50 4.29 -14.20
C LEU A 766 -33.48 4.42 -15.34
N TYR A 767 -32.43 5.21 -15.10
CA TYR A 767 -31.25 5.27 -15.94
C TYR A 767 -30.20 4.29 -15.43
N ASN A 768 -29.69 3.40 -16.28
CA ASN A 768 -28.59 2.53 -15.90
C ASN A 768 -27.53 2.42 -16.99
N GLU A 769 -26.29 2.23 -16.56
CA GLU A 769 -25.18 1.80 -17.41
C GLU A 769 -24.44 0.63 -16.78
N VAL A 770 -23.98 -0.28 -17.63
CA VAL A 770 -23.11 -1.39 -17.27
C VAL A 770 -21.73 -1.14 -17.83
N GLY A 771 -20.70 -1.60 -17.15
CA GLY A 771 -19.33 -1.44 -17.64
C GLY A 771 -18.39 -2.56 -17.23
N LEU A 772 -17.31 -2.67 -17.99
CA LEU A 772 -16.17 -3.52 -17.72
C LEU A 772 -14.92 -2.65 -17.62
N GLU A 773 -14.27 -2.64 -16.45
CA GLU A 773 -13.01 -1.93 -16.23
C GLU A 773 -11.85 -2.92 -16.21
N TRP A 774 -10.89 -2.72 -17.11
CA TRP A 774 -9.60 -3.40 -17.07
C TRP A 774 -8.66 -2.63 -16.15
N ASN A 775 -8.48 -3.17 -14.94
CA ASN A 775 -7.54 -2.65 -13.96
C ASN A 775 -6.09 -2.86 -14.41
N ASN A 776 -5.28 -1.82 -14.28
CA ASN A 776 -3.90 -1.80 -14.76
C ASN A 776 -3.86 -2.27 -16.22
N PHE A 777 -4.54 -1.56 -17.12
CA PHE A 777 -4.63 -1.90 -18.54
C PHE A 777 -3.22 -2.14 -19.12
N LEU A 778 -3.00 -3.26 -19.81
CA LEU A 778 -1.67 -3.71 -20.27
C LEU A 778 -0.59 -3.75 -19.18
N SER A 779 -0.98 -4.02 -17.94
CA SER A 779 -0.11 -4.00 -16.75
C SER A 779 0.58 -2.65 -16.50
N SER A 780 -0.07 -1.55 -16.92
CA SER A 780 0.35 -0.15 -16.73
C SER A 780 -0.14 0.46 -15.40
N GLN A 781 0.01 1.78 -15.21
CA GLN A 781 -0.46 2.53 -14.02
C GLN A 781 -1.82 3.22 -14.24
N PHE A 782 -2.61 2.77 -15.20
CA PHE A 782 -3.95 3.31 -15.47
C PHE A 782 -4.97 2.19 -15.71
N ASN A 783 -6.25 2.47 -15.44
CA ASN A 783 -7.36 1.58 -15.76
C ASN A 783 -8.11 2.13 -16.96
N LEU A 784 -8.70 1.21 -17.72
CA LEU A 784 -9.52 1.52 -18.89
C LEU A 784 -10.89 0.87 -18.72
N GLY A 785 -11.94 1.69 -18.65
CA GLY A 785 -13.32 1.26 -18.51
C GLY A 785 -14.09 1.40 -19.82
N PHE A 786 -14.94 0.43 -20.11
CA PHE A 786 -15.88 0.44 -21.22
C PHE A 786 -17.29 0.37 -20.67
N PHE A 787 -18.14 1.34 -21.01
CA PHE A 787 -19.49 1.48 -20.48
C PHE A 787 -20.51 1.46 -21.60
N TYR A 788 -21.67 0.88 -21.32
CA TYR A 788 -22.81 0.84 -22.21
C TYR A 788 -24.10 1.18 -21.46
N ARG A 789 -24.86 2.15 -21.98
CA ARG A 789 -26.16 2.56 -21.45
C ARG A 789 -27.21 1.51 -21.78
N VAL A 790 -28.06 1.17 -20.81
CA VAL A 790 -29.12 0.16 -20.98
C VAL A 790 -30.45 0.64 -20.42
N GLY A 791 -31.56 0.06 -20.89
CA GLY A 791 -32.90 0.35 -20.41
C GLY A 791 -33.57 1.52 -21.14
N HIS A 792 -34.46 2.23 -20.43
CA HIS A 792 -35.38 3.22 -21.00
C HIS A 792 -34.67 4.36 -21.78
N TYR A 793 -33.54 4.85 -21.27
CA TYR A 793 -32.81 5.98 -21.86
C TYR A 793 -31.77 5.56 -22.92
N ASN A 794 -31.80 4.30 -23.37
CA ASN A 794 -30.97 3.81 -24.47
C ASN A 794 -31.40 4.43 -25.80
N THR A 795 -30.45 4.89 -26.63
CA THR A 795 -30.75 5.41 -27.97
C THR A 795 -30.55 4.34 -29.05
N PRO A 796 -31.08 4.50 -30.28
CA PRO A 796 -30.84 3.53 -31.36
C PRO A 796 -29.37 3.42 -31.80
N GLY A 797 -28.56 4.47 -31.61
CA GLY A 797 -27.18 4.53 -32.04
C GLY A 797 -26.21 3.90 -31.04
N PHE A 798 -25.46 2.86 -31.42
CA PHE A 798 -24.49 2.22 -30.52
C PHE A 798 -23.48 3.21 -29.92
N LYS A 799 -22.97 4.13 -30.74
CA LYS A 799 -21.93 5.10 -30.33
C LYS A 799 -22.40 6.05 -29.23
N ASP A 800 -23.67 6.42 -29.23
CA ASP A 800 -24.24 7.37 -28.26
C ASP A 800 -24.44 6.72 -26.88
N ASN A 801 -24.55 5.39 -26.85
CA ASN A 801 -24.71 4.61 -25.63
C ASN A 801 -23.40 4.04 -25.12
N PHE A 802 -22.30 4.19 -25.86
CA PHE A 802 -20.99 3.66 -25.50
C PHE A 802 -20.06 4.76 -25.00
N ALA A 803 -19.28 4.47 -23.96
CA ALA A 803 -18.26 5.36 -23.45
C ALA A 803 -16.99 4.62 -23.04
N VAL A 804 -15.85 5.27 -23.24
CA VAL A 804 -14.56 4.83 -22.71
C VAL A 804 -14.13 5.77 -21.60
N GLN A 805 -13.75 5.20 -20.47
CA GLN A 805 -13.36 5.94 -19.28
C GLN A 805 -11.91 5.63 -18.92
N PHE A 806 -11.13 6.67 -18.66
CA PHE A 806 -9.75 6.56 -18.22
C PHE A 806 -9.62 6.87 -16.72
N LYS A 807 -8.80 6.08 -16.01
CA LYS A 807 -8.58 6.24 -14.56
C LYS A 807 -7.09 6.15 -14.23
N PHE A 808 -6.56 7.16 -13.55
CA PHE A 808 -5.22 7.09 -12.99
C PHE A 808 -5.22 6.24 -11.71
N LYS A 809 -4.29 5.28 -11.61
CA LYS A 809 -4.18 4.40 -10.45
C LYS A 809 -3.94 5.14 -9.13
N ILE A 810 -3.25 6.28 -9.17
CA ILE A 810 -2.96 7.10 -7.97
C ILE A 810 -4.21 7.64 -7.27
N LEU A 811 -5.34 7.71 -7.99
CA LEU A 811 -6.62 8.19 -7.46
C LEU A 811 -7.35 7.13 -6.63
N GLY A 812 -7.00 5.84 -6.80
CA GLY A 812 -7.27 4.72 -5.88
C GLY A 812 -8.67 4.65 -5.26
N PHE A 813 -9.60 3.98 -5.93
CA PHE A 813 -10.79 3.33 -5.38
C PHE A 813 -11.01 1.99 -6.10
#